data_AF-A0A399GLH8-F1
#
_entry.id   AF-A0A399GLH8-F1
#
_cell.length_a   1.000
_cell.length_b   1.000
_cell.length_c   1.000
_cell.angle_alpha   90.00
_cell.angle_beta   90.00
_cell.angle_gamma   90.00
#
_symmetry.space_group_name_H-M   'P 1'
#
loop_
_entity.id
_entity.type
_entity.pdbx_description
1 polymer ?
#
loop_
_entity_poly.entity_id
_entity_poly.type
_entity_poly.pdbx_seq_one_letter_code
_entity_poly.pdbx_strand_id
1 'polypeptide(L)'
;MEIARRTLLSALSAAGLLAVIPTGRVSAAESAAGQDRLLANTEALFAGTDASNSRTEVAPRLEAILAAARTNLKSMDEAGADELFAGLELGTDDANLYTAYLRLYEIALATRTPGAPPSDLYDDTAVQRRVIDGLVWLHEHYYGDQSGGYYGNWFNWEIGISQYLTRTLLLLRGQVAEYQPDLTATSVDSMDAYLRNGVDGDVDLDSRFHTGANLADITTNRILQGALLGDEARIQKALTDQLTVFVTVDPYHLQHGVTDGHYADGSFIQHASVAYTGSYGKGLLSRVVQTLTILEGSGFAHGEELVPTVHGWVANGFAPLIFEGWMMEMVKGRAVSRTATGYTDVAVVAEAVVDLAFLATGDRAARLKSYAKHLSSAGAAAFDPATFVSPVSVARHAEIEGDPSIPAEDLNPAARSVAFNAMDRTVHRRPGYAFALARNSDRISKYEYMSGENLMPWFQGDGAHHLYLAGQDQRQAFGVDYYTAVSPYRLAGVTAPVERRGTVPELYGQPYYDNPDHPLNFTPSSESQNTYVYFPRGTAGHSGGAVLGAYGTASLVQSDDVAYEERELLPDDFVTYRNARATKSWFLFDDEIVVLAAGVGDGAGRAVTTTADARIAGPDDRVTVTGALRDGSTWTGPGTGELRWLHWANTTRGETVGYVFLETGEVTVRLEEVTRSLRVVRTANPDTEVTRQVLDISFESPAGAEPGALAYALVPNAKSAQLRSLGRTGPLKVLANTTRMQAVTHRGLGLTAANTFTRHRHDTAGLQIDGAASVLVRRLGHRSGTQVALSDPTMGRDSVAVLLRGRRLDAVVADPGVRVRRVPGGTLVEARTRHAYGKSFTVTLR
;
A
#
# COMPACT_ATOMS: atom_id res chain seq x y z
N MET A 1 -14.59 -21.80 -9.96
CA MET A 1 -14.30 -20.40 -10.28
C MET A 1 -12.87 -20.40 -10.75
N GLU A 2 -12.70 -20.36 -12.08
CA GLU A 2 -11.40 -20.40 -12.74
C GLU A 2 -10.53 -19.27 -12.18
N ILE A 3 -9.27 -19.54 -11.87
CA ILE A 3 -8.26 -18.52 -12.12
C ILE A 3 -8.15 -18.46 -13.65
N ALA A 4 -9.09 -17.73 -14.25
CA ALA A 4 -9.28 -17.69 -15.69
C ALA A 4 -7.98 -17.23 -16.35
N ARG A 5 -7.79 -17.61 -17.62
CA ARG A 5 -6.79 -17.02 -18.55
C ARG A 5 -6.61 -15.50 -18.36
N ARG A 6 -7.63 -14.79 -17.87
CA ARG A 6 -7.66 -13.36 -17.54
C ARG A 6 -6.56 -12.86 -16.57
N THR A 7 -6.10 -13.63 -15.58
CA THR A 7 -5.02 -13.15 -14.67
C THR A 7 -3.62 -13.31 -15.29
N LEU A 8 -3.45 -14.28 -16.18
CA LEU A 8 -2.24 -14.41 -17.03
C LEU A 8 -2.23 -13.38 -18.18
N LEU A 9 -3.41 -12.93 -18.62
CA LEU A 9 -3.57 -11.86 -19.62
C LEU A 9 -3.36 -10.44 -19.04
N SER A 10 -3.34 -10.27 -17.71
CA SER A 10 -3.04 -8.98 -17.06
C SER A 10 -1.59 -8.82 -16.64
N ALA A 11 -0.78 -9.88 -16.75
CA ALA A 11 0.65 -9.83 -16.48
C ALA A 11 1.38 -9.49 -17.79
N LEU A 12 1.92 -8.28 -17.88
CA LEU A 12 2.71 -7.88 -19.03
C LEU A 12 4.14 -8.40 -18.86
N SER A 13 4.64 -9.12 -19.86
CA SER A 13 6.04 -9.56 -19.94
C SER A 13 6.86 -8.55 -20.73
N ALA A 14 8.18 -8.57 -20.57
CA ALA A 14 9.09 -7.72 -21.35
C ALA A 14 8.89 -7.86 -22.88
N ALA A 15 8.58 -9.08 -23.37
CA ALA A 15 8.30 -9.30 -24.78
C ALA A 15 7.01 -8.62 -25.27
N GLY A 16 6.03 -8.41 -24.37
CA GLY A 16 4.79 -7.70 -24.68
C GLY A 16 4.99 -6.20 -24.89
N LEU A 17 6.07 -5.61 -24.36
CA LEU A 17 6.36 -4.18 -24.52
C LEU A 17 6.68 -3.78 -25.97
N LEU A 18 7.17 -4.72 -26.78
CA LEU A 18 7.51 -4.47 -28.19
C LEU A 18 6.30 -4.06 -29.05
N ALA A 19 5.07 -4.35 -28.60
CA ALA A 19 3.85 -3.92 -29.27
C ALA A 19 3.44 -2.48 -28.92
N VAL A 20 4.02 -1.90 -27.85
CA VAL A 20 3.64 -0.57 -27.36
C VAL A 20 4.38 0.54 -28.11
N ILE A 21 5.64 0.31 -28.51
CA ILE A 21 6.41 1.28 -29.30
C ILE A 21 6.16 1.01 -30.80
N PRO A 22 5.73 2.02 -31.58
CA PRO A 22 5.53 1.87 -33.02
C PRO A 22 6.82 1.42 -33.73
N THR A 23 6.70 0.44 -34.62
CA THR A 23 7.84 -0.08 -35.41
C THR A 23 7.82 0.53 -36.81
N GLY A 24 8.48 1.67 -36.99
CA GLY A 24 8.56 2.34 -38.29
C GLY A 24 9.32 3.67 -38.24
N ARG A 25 9.87 4.11 -39.38
CA ARG A 25 10.41 5.47 -39.49
C ARG A 25 9.24 6.44 -39.60
N VAL A 26 9.06 7.24 -38.56
CA VAL A 26 8.14 8.39 -38.56
C VAL A 26 8.79 9.52 -39.35
N SER A 27 8.02 10.25 -40.15
CA SER A 27 8.55 11.44 -40.83
C SER A 27 8.81 12.56 -39.82
N ALA A 28 9.73 13.48 -40.12
CA ALA A 28 10.00 14.63 -39.24
C ALA A 28 8.73 15.47 -38.95
N ALA A 29 7.81 15.56 -39.92
CA ALA A 29 6.54 16.26 -39.75
C ALA A 29 5.58 15.54 -38.79
N GLU A 30 5.49 14.21 -38.88
CA GLU A 30 4.70 13.40 -37.95
C GLU A 30 5.30 13.43 -36.54
N SER A 31 6.63 13.40 -36.42
CA SER A 31 7.35 13.52 -35.15
C SER A 31 7.08 14.87 -34.48
N ALA A 32 7.20 15.97 -35.23
CA ALA A 32 6.87 17.31 -34.75
C ALA A 32 5.39 17.44 -34.31
N ALA A 33 4.45 16.92 -35.12
CA ALA A 33 3.03 16.91 -34.77
C ALA A 33 2.76 16.08 -33.50
N GLY A 34 3.49 14.97 -33.32
CA GLY A 34 3.45 14.16 -32.11
C GLY A 34 3.95 14.93 -30.88
N GLN A 35 5.07 15.66 -31.01
CA GLN A 35 5.63 16.49 -29.94
C GLN A 35 4.65 17.59 -29.53
N ASP A 36 4.08 18.31 -30.50
CA ASP A 36 3.05 19.32 -30.25
C ASP A 36 1.84 18.73 -29.51
N ARG A 37 1.43 17.50 -29.88
CA ARG A 37 0.35 16.79 -29.21
C ARG A 37 0.70 16.44 -27.75
N LEU A 38 1.93 15.99 -27.46
CA LEU A 38 2.38 15.73 -26.08
C LEU A 38 2.27 16.99 -25.22
N LEU A 39 2.76 18.13 -25.75
CA LEU A 39 2.72 19.41 -25.05
C LEU A 39 1.28 19.88 -24.82
N ALA A 40 0.43 19.79 -25.85
CA ALA A 40 -0.98 20.16 -25.75
C ALA A 40 -1.78 19.28 -24.77
N ASN A 41 -1.56 17.95 -24.80
CA ASN A 41 -2.21 17.03 -23.86
C ASN A 41 -1.77 17.31 -22.42
N THR A 42 -0.49 17.64 -22.22
CA THR A 42 0.04 18.00 -20.88
C THR A 42 -0.55 19.31 -20.38
N GLU A 43 -0.62 20.34 -21.24
CA GLU A 43 -1.27 21.61 -20.91
C GLU A 43 -2.75 21.39 -20.55
N ALA A 44 -3.49 20.63 -21.34
CA ALA A 44 -4.88 20.28 -21.06
C ALA A 44 -5.05 19.49 -19.76
N LEU A 45 -4.13 18.58 -19.43
CA LEU A 45 -4.17 17.80 -18.20
C LEU A 45 -4.11 18.70 -16.97
N PHE A 46 -3.20 19.68 -16.93
CA PHE A 46 -3.01 20.53 -15.74
C PHE A 46 -3.88 21.78 -15.73
N ALA A 47 -3.98 22.48 -16.86
CA ALA A 47 -4.69 23.76 -16.98
C ALA A 47 -6.16 23.57 -17.37
N GLY A 48 -6.53 22.38 -17.85
CA GLY A 48 -7.85 22.13 -18.42
C GLY A 48 -7.98 22.67 -19.84
N THR A 49 -9.23 22.69 -20.31
CA THR A 49 -9.64 23.16 -21.63
C THR A 49 -10.84 24.07 -21.48
N ASP A 50 -11.19 24.88 -22.49
CA ASP A 50 -12.44 25.65 -22.47
C ASP A 50 -13.66 24.77 -22.16
N ALA A 51 -13.69 23.55 -22.72
CA ALA A 51 -14.78 22.61 -22.52
C ALA A 51 -14.86 22.13 -21.06
N SER A 52 -13.77 21.63 -20.50
CA SER A 52 -13.76 21.17 -19.09
C SER A 52 -14.00 22.33 -18.13
N ASN A 53 -13.37 23.47 -18.36
CA ASN A 53 -13.37 24.60 -17.43
C ASN A 53 -14.69 25.39 -17.45
N SER A 54 -15.54 25.18 -18.47
CA SER A 54 -16.92 25.69 -18.50
C SER A 54 -17.89 24.94 -17.59
N ARG A 55 -17.51 23.75 -17.08
CA ARG A 55 -18.34 22.93 -16.19
C ARG A 55 -18.38 23.55 -14.79
N THR A 56 -19.58 23.70 -14.23
CA THR A 56 -19.76 24.24 -12.87
C THR A 56 -19.02 23.42 -11.81
N GLU A 57 -18.94 22.10 -12.00
CA GLU A 57 -18.25 21.19 -11.08
C GLU A 57 -16.73 21.40 -11.03
N VAL A 58 -16.15 22.02 -12.06
CA VAL A 58 -14.71 22.29 -12.16
C VAL A 58 -14.32 23.62 -11.49
N ALA A 59 -15.28 24.51 -11.25
CA ALA A 59 -15.03 25.84 -10.70
C ALA A 59 -14.19 25.85 -9.41
N PRO A 60 -14.41 24.97 -8.39
CA PRO A 60 -13.59 24.97 -7.18
C PRO A 60 -12.11 24.63 -7.45
N ARG A 61 -11.84 23.77 -8.44
CA ARG A 61 -10.46 23.45 -8.85
C ARG A 61 -9.79 24.67 -9.51
N LEU A 62 -10.52 25.40 -10.35
CA LEU A 62 -10.01 26.63 -10.98
C LEU A 62 -9.76 27.72 -9.93
N GLU A 63 -10.67 27.87 -8.96
CA GLU A 63 -10.48 28.78 -7.83
C GLU A 63 -9.23 28.43 -7.02
N ALA A 64 -8.98 27.14 -6.76
CA ALA A 64 -7.77 26.70 -6.07
C ALA A 64 -6.49 27.06 -6.84
N ILE A 65 -6.47 26.87 -8.17
CA ILE A 65 -5.34 27.27 -9.04
C ILE A 65 -5.11 28.78 -8.95
N LEU A 66 -6.16 29.59 -9.10
CA LEU A 66 -6.07 31.05 -9.05
C LEU A 66 -5.66 31.55 -7.64
N ALA A 67 -6.18 30.93 -6.58
CA ALA A 67 -5.85 31.29 -5.20
C ALA A 67 -4.38 31.01 -4.87
N ALA A 68 -3.84 29.87 -5.30
CA ALA A 68 -2.42 29.54 -5.14
C ALA A 68 -1.55 30.57 -5.87
N ALA A 69 -1.84 30.85 -7.14
CA ALA A 69 -1.09 31.83 -7.94
C ALA A 69 -1.12 33.25 -7.32
N ARG A 70 -2.30 33.72 -6.86
CA ARG A 70 -2.41 35.04 -6.21
C ARG A 70 -1.62 35.11 -4.90
N THR A 71 -1.68 34.05 -4.09
CA THR A 71 -0.88 33.95 -2.85
C THR A 71 0.62 34.03 -3.16
N ASN A 72 1.08 33.28 -4.17
CA ASN A 72 2.48 33.24 -4.56
C ASN A 72 2.95 34.55 -5.20
N LEU A 73 2.13 35.18 -6.05
CA LEU A 73 2.43 36.50 -6.62
C LEU A 73 2.56 37.57 -5.54
N LYS A 74 1.64 37.58 -4.56
CA LYS A 74 1.73 38.47 -3.42
C LYS A 74 3.02 38.24 -2.63
N SER A 75 3.37 36.98 -2.38
CA SER A 75 4.63 36.63 -1.71
C SER A 75 5.86 37.10 -2.51
N MET A 76 5.80 37.06 -3.84
CA MET A 76 6.85 37.58 -4.72
C MET A 76 6.92 39.12 -4.70
N ASP A 77 5.78 39.82 -4.61
CA ASP A 77 5.72 41.28 -4.48
C ASP A 77 6.27 41.78 -3.13
N GLU A 78 6.10 40.98 -2.08
CA GLU A 78 6.54 41.28 -0.71
C GLU A 78 7.98 40.81 -0.41
N ALA A 79 8.66 40.17 -1.38
CA ALA A 79 9.98 39.60 -1.19
C ALA A 79 11.07 40.66 -0.95
N GLY A 80 12.04 40.32 -0.09
CA GLY A 80 13.24 41.15 0.12
C GLY A 80 14.21 41.15 -1.08
N ALA A 81 15.27 41.94 -1.01
CA ALA A 81 16.24 42.10 -2.11
C ALA A 81 16.98 40.80 -2.50
N ASP A 82 17.14 39.87 -1.54
CA ASP A 82 17.82 38.59 -1.72
C ASP A 82 16.84 37.39 -1.67
N GLU A 83 15.53 37.64 -1.76
CA GLU A 83 14.49 36.62 -1.73
C GLU A 83 13.69 36.63 -3.03
N LEU A 84 13.28 35.45 -3.50
CA LEU A 84 12.31 35.35 -4.59
C LEU A 84 10.86 35.40 -4.09
N PHE A 85 10.62 34.87 -2.89
CA PHE A 85 9.32 34.85 -2.24
C PHE A 85 9.48 35.22 -0.77
N ALA A 86 8.69 36.16 -0.28
CA ALA A 86 8.72 36.63 1.10
C ALA A 86 8.69 35.48 2.11
N GLY A 87 9.71 35.44 2.98
CA GLY A 87 9.82 34.47 4.06
C GLY A 87 10.14 33.04 3.63
N LEU A 88 10.57 32.84 2.37
CA LEU A 88 11.08 31.57 1.86
C LEU A 88 12.60 31.64 1.70
N GLU A 89 13.32 31.48 2.81
CA GLU A 89 14.79 31.45 2.81
C GLU A 89 15.30 30.17 2.12
N LEU A 90 16.11 30.31 1.07
CA LEU A 90 16.57 29.16 0.30
C LEU A 90 17.85 28.55 0.89
N GLY A 91 18.94 29.32 0.98
CA GLY A 91 20.21 28.86 1.56
C GLY A 91 20.62 27.45 1.07
N THR A 92 20.83 26.53 2.01
CA THR A 92 21.03 25.09 1.72
C THR A 92 19.83 24.22 2.14
N ASP A 93 18.62 24.78 2.08
CA ASP A 93 17.37 24.06 2.36
C ASP A 93 16.75 23.62 1.02
N ASP A 94 16.83 22.32 0.73
CA ASP A 94 16.37 21.74 -0.53
C ASP A 94 14.85 21.69 -0.61
N ALA A 95 14.15 21.64 0.53
CA ALA A 95 12.70 21.68 0.57
C ALA A 95 12.17 23.08 0.22
N ASN A 96 12.85 24.14 0.68
CA ASN A 96 12.51 25.51 0.30
C ASN A 96 12.84 25.80 -1.17
N LEU A 97 13.98 25.30 -1.67
CA LEU A 97 14.31 25.41 -3.10
C LEU A 97 13.26 24.71 -3.98
N TYR A 98 12.89 23.47 -3.64
CA TYR A 98 11.79 22.75 -4.27
C TYR A 98 10.47 23.56 -4.24
N THR A 99 10.16 24.18 -3.10
CA THR A 99 8.96 25.01 -2.93
C THR A 99 8.97 26.25 -3.82
N ALA A 100 10.14 26.88 -4.04
CA ALA A 100 10.25 28.03 -4.94
C ALA A 100 9.87 27.66 -6.39
N TYR A 101 10.36 26.53 -6.91
CA TYR A 101 9.97 26.03 -8.23
C TYR A 101 8.49 25.67 -8.32
N LEU A 102 7.92 25.05 -7.27
CA LEU A 102 6.48 24.79 -7.18
C LEU A 102 5.67 26.10 -7.28
N ARG A 103 6.04 27.14 -6.52
CA ARG A 103 5.32 28.42 -6.52
C ARG A 103 5.34 29.10 -7.88
N LEU A 104 6.49 29.07 -8.57
CA LEU A 104 6.62 29.57 -9.94
C LEU A 104 5.73 28.79 -10.93
N TYR A 105 5.70 27.47 -10.82
CA TYR A 105 4.80 26.63 -11.61
C TYR A 105 3.32 26.96 -11.36
N GLU A 106 2.90 27.15 -10.11
CA GLU A 106 1.51 27.50 -9.77
C GLU A 106 1.08 28.85 -10.36
N ILE A 107 2.00 29.84 -10.38
CA ILE A 107 1.75 31.12 -11.05
C ILE A 107 1.61 30.91 -12.57
N ALA A 108 2.56 30.20 -13.20
CA ALA A 108 2.51 29.93 -14.64
C ALA A 108 1.24 29.18 -15.04
N LEU A 109 0.83 28.18 -14.26
CA LEU A 109 -0.39 27.41 -14.48
C LEU A 109 -1.62 28.30 -14.54
N ALA A 110 -1.77 29.23 -13.60
CA ALA A 110 -2.89 30.17 -13.60
C ALA A 110 -2.94 31.04 -14.86
N THR A 111 -1.79 31.45 -15.40
CA THR A 111 -1.76 32.23 -16.66
C THR A 111 -2.16 31.45 -17.90
N ARG A 112 -2.14 30.12 -17.81
CA ARG A 112 -2.48 29.20 -18.91
C ARG A 112 -3.79 28.45 -18.67
N THR A 113 -4.51 28.75 -17.59
CA THR A 113 -5.80 28.10 -17.25
C THR A 113 -6.96 28.85 -17.92
N PRO A 114 -7.54 28.31 -19.02
CA PRO A 114 -8.64 28.98 -19.71
C PRO A 114 -9.91 29.01 -18.86
N GLY A 115 -10.77 29.99 -19.12
CA GLY A 115 -12.05 30.14 -18.44
C GLY A 115 -12.97 31.12 -19.15
N ALA A 116 -14.27 31.05 -18.85
CA ALA A 116 -15.28 31.96 -19.38
C ALA A 116 -16.15 32.55 -18.24
N PRO A 117 -15.95 33.83 -17.85
CA PRO A 117 -14.96 34.77 -18.39
C PRO A 117 -13.51 34.36 -18.03
N PRO A 118 -12.50 34.78 -18.82
CA PRO A 118 -11.11 34.54 -18.48
C PRO A 118 -10.74 35.29 -17.18
N SER A 119 -9.82 34.73 -16.41
CA SER A 119 -9.28 35.41 -15.23
C SER A 119 -8.43 36.62 -15.65
N ASP A 120 -8.15 37.51 -14.70
CA ASP A 120 -7.18 38.60 -14.84
C ASP A 120 -5.74 38.12 -15.05
N LEU A 121 -5.44 36.86 -14.73
CA LEU A 121 -4.11 36.27 -14.92
C LEU A 121 -3.97 35.55 -16.27
N TYR A 122 -5.08 35.17 -16.91
CA TYR A 122 -5.06 34.40 -18.14
C TYR A 122 -4.37 35.19 -19.27
N ASP A 123 -3.32 34.60 -19.84
CA ASP A 123 -2.45 35.22 -20.85
C ASP A 123 -1.78 36.54 -20.44
N ASP A 124 -1.64 36.82 -19.13
CA ASP A 124 -0.89 37.98 -18.66
C ASP A 124 0.61 37.79 -18.89
N THR A 125 1.10 38.37 -20.00
CA THR A 125 2.51 38.32 -20.41
C THR A 125 3.47 38.93 -19.38
N ALA A 126 3.03 39.94 -18.62
CA ALA A 126 3.89 40.56 -17.60
C ALA A 126 4.10 39.60 -16.43
N VAL A 127 3.05 38.92 -15.98
CA VAL A 127 3.15 37.87 -14.96
C VAL A 127 3.97 36.69 -15.46
N GLN A 128 3.79 36.25 -16.71
CA GLN A 128 4.60 35.18 -17.30
C GLN A 128 6.09 35.53 -17.33
N ARG A 129 6.45 36.77 -17.72
CA ARG A 129 7.85 37.23 -17.69
C ARG A 129 8.44 37.26 -16.29
N ARG A 130 7.66 37.66 -15.26
CA ARG A 130 8.09 37.57 -13.86
C ARG A 130 8.44 36.13 -13.44
N VAL A 131 7.64 35.15 -13.86
CA VAL A 131 7.96 33.74 -13.59
C VAL A 131 9.26 33.32 -14.26
N ILE A 132 9.45 33.70 -15.53
CA ILE A 132 10.66 33.41 -16.29
C ILE A 132 11.89 34.07 -15.64
N ASP A 133 11.80 35.33 -15.21
CA ASP A 133 12.88 36.02 -14.50
C ASP A 133 13.19 35.32 -13.16
N GLY A 134 12.17 34.82 -12.46
CA GLY A 134 12.35 34.00 -11.25
C GLY A 134 13.08 32.68 -11.52
N LEU A 135 12.81 32.01 -12.65
CA LEU A 135 13.56 30.81 -13.06
C LEU A 135 15.03 31.12 -13.36
N VAL A 136 15.29 32.22 -14.07
CA VAL A 136 16.67 32.70 -14.32
C VAL A 136 17.37 32.97 -13.00
N TRP A 137 16.72 33.67 -12.06
CA TRP A 137 17.28 33.95 -10.76
C TRP A 137 17.62 32.68 -9.96
N LEU A 138 16.71 31.69 -9.92
CA LEU A 138 16.97 30.41 -9.24
C LEU A 138 18.13 29.64 -9.91
N HIS A 139 18.23 29.70 -11.24
CA HIS A 139 19.35 29.11 -11.97
C HIS A 139 20.66 29.79 -11.59
N GLU A 140 20.76 31.11 -11.71
CA GLU A 140 21.99 31.86 -11.41
C GLU A 140 22.49 31.69 -9.98
N HIS A 141 21.58 31.52 -9.00
CA HIS A 141 21.94 31.55 -7.57
C HIS A 141 22.01 30.16 -6.91
N TYR A 142 21.24 29.17 -7.38
CA TYR A 142 21.07 27.90 -6.65
C TYR A 142 21.15 26.63 -7.50
N TYR A 143 20.86 26.70 -8.81
CA TYR A 143 20.72 25.50 -9.65
C TYR A 143 21.71 25.43 -10.83
N GLY A 144 22.34 26.55 -11.19
CA GLY A 144 23.23 26.66 -12.34
C GLY A 144 24.65 26.18 -12.09
N ASP A 145 25.11 26.12 -10.84
CA ASP A 145 26.42 25.58 -10.48
C ASP A 145 26.32 24.11 -10.03
N GLN A 146 26.46 23.19 -10.98
CA GLN A 146 26.45 21.77 -10.67
C GLN A 146 27.77 21.31 -10.03
N SER A 147 28.84 22.09 -10.03
CA SER A 147 30.11 21.67 -9.39
C SER A 147 29.99 21.55 -7.87
N GLY A 148 29.10 22.33 -7.25
CA GLY A 148 28.81 22.27 -5.81
C GLY A 148 28.03 21.03 -5.37
N GLY A 149 27.40 20.32 -6.31
CA GLY A 149 26.51 19.21 -6.01
C GLY A 149 25.17 19.61 -5.43
N TYR A 150 24.43 18.63 -4.92
CA TYR A 150 23.18 18.89 -4.24
C TYR A 150 23.31 18.68 -2.73
N TYR A 151 22.48 19.38 -1.96
CA TYR A 151 22.33 19.23 -0.51
C TYR A 151 20.96 18.66 -0.16
N GLY A 152 20.86 18.06 1.02
CA GLY A 152 19.61 17.50 1.51
C GLY A 152 19.15 16.26 0.72
N ASN A 153 17.87 16.20 0.35
CA ASN A 153 17.27 15.03 -0.26
C ASN A 153 17.48 15.01 -1.79
N TRP A 154 18.21 14.00 -2.28
CA TRP A 154 18.46 13.77 -3.71
C TRP A 154 17.20 13.85 -4.59
N PHE A 155 16.05 13.39 -4.07
CA PHE A 155 14.77 13.38 -4.78
C PHE A 155 14.38 14.79 -5.24
N ASN A 156 14.61 15.81 -4.40
CA ASN A 156 14.23 17.18 -4.72
C ASN A 156 15.00 17.69 -5.95
N TRP A 157 16.27 17.28 -6.10
CA TRP A 157 17.15 17.72 -7.17
C TRP A 157 16.94 16.97 -8.48
N GLU A 158 16.84 15.64 -8.41
CA GLU A 158 16.73 14.79 -9.59
C GLU A 158 15.30 14.75 -10.16
N ILE A 159 14.30 14.88 -9.29
CA ILE A 159 12.90 14.66 -9.65
C ILE A 159 12.05 15.89 -9.37
N GLY A 160 12.00 16.32 -8.11
CA GLY A 160 11.03 17.33 -7.65
C GLY A 160 11.12 18.66 -8.39
N ILE A 161 12.30 19.27 -8.39
CA ILE A 161 12.60 20.54 -9.09
C ILE A 161 12.40 20.35 -10.60
N SER A 162 12.97 19.30 -11.17
CA SER A 162 12.91 19.00 -12.60
C SER A 162 11.46 18.93 -13.13
N GLN A 163 10.54 18.36 -12.36
CA GLN A 163 9.13 18.27 -12.71
C GLN A 163 8.46 19.64 -12.81
N TYR A 164 8.64 20.51 -11.81
CA TYR A 164 8.02 21.85 -11.85
C TYR A 164 8.69 22.76 -12.86
N LEU A 165 10.01 22.66 -13.02
CA LEU A 165 10.75 23.41 -14.02
C LEU A 165 10.29 23.05 -15.43
N THR A 166 10.25 21.76 -15.78
CA THR A 166 9.80 21.29 -17.10
C THR A 166 8.35 21.68 -17.39
N ARG A 167 7.45 21.55 -16.42
CA ARG A 167 6.04 21.96 -16.58
C ARG A 167 5.91 23.48 -16.76
N THR A 168 6.68 24.28 -16.03
CA THR A 168 6.69 25.74 -16.19
C THR A 168 7.18 26.14 -17.58
N LEU A 169 8.30 25.55 -18.05
CA LEU A 169 8.83 25.77 -19.39
C LEU A 169 7.82 25.38 -20.48
N LEU A 170 7.09 24.29 -20.29
CA LEU A 170 6.03 23.84 -21.22
C LEU A 170 4.85 24.80 -21.28
N LEU A 171 4.34 25.23 -20.13
CA LEU A 171 3.23 26.16 -20.04
C LEU A 171 3.58 27.50 -20.68
N LEU A 172 4.82 27.96 -20.50
CA LEU A 172 5.30 29.25 -20.98
C LEU A 172 6.14 29.15 -22.27
N ARG A 173 6.12 28.02 -22.98
CA ARG A 173 7.06 27.70 -24.09
C ARG A 173 7.19 28.81 -25.14
N GLY A 174 6.07 29.42 -25.55
CA GLY A 174 6.08 30.52 -26.52
C GLY A 174 6.73 31.78 -25.96
N GLN A 175 6.42 32.11 -24.70
CA GLN A 175 6.95 33.28 -24.02
C GLN A 175 8.43 33.11 -23.65
N VAL A 176 8.85 31.91 -23.26
CA VAL A 176 10.27 31.58 -23.03
C VAL A 176 11.04 31.72 -24.33
N ALA A 177 10.56 31.17 -25.44
CA ALA A 177 11.21 31.29 -26.74
C ALA A 177 11.36 32.75 -27.22
N GLU A 178 10.41 33.62 -26.87
CA GLU A 178 10.46 35.05 -27.22
C GLU A 178 11.38 35.87 -26.28
N TYR A 179 11.29 35.63 -24.96
CA TYR A 179 11.88 36.51 -23.95
C TYR A 179 13.23 36.02 -23.40
N GLN A 180 13.42 34.70 -23.27
CA GLN A 180 14.63 34.04 -22.77
C GLN A 180 14.90 32.74 -23.56
N PRO A 181 15.30 32.83 -24.85
CA PRO A 181 15.31 31.69 -25.77
C PRO A 181 16.23 30.53 -25.34
N ASP A 182 17.31 30.83 -24.64
CA ASP A 182 18.30 29.81 -24.20
C ASP A 182 17.90 29.11 -22.90
N LEU A 183 16.88 29.62 -22.17
CA LEU A 183 16.53 29.12 -20.84
C LEU A 183 16.07 27.66 -20.86
N THR A 184 15.33 27.24 -21.90
CA THR A 184 14.85 25.85 -21.99
C THR A 184 16.02 24.87 -22.09
N ALA A 185 16.95 25.11 -23.03
CA ALA A 185 18.11 24.25 -23.22
C ALA A 185 19.00 24.26 -21.97
N THR A 186 19.32 25.44 -21.44
CA THR A 186 20.15 25.60 -20.24
C THR A 186 19.56 24.89 -19.01
N SER A 187 18.24 25.01 -18.81
CA SER A 187 17.55 24.33 -17.70
C SER A 187 17.61 22.81 -17.85
N VAL A 188 17.44 22.31 -19.06
CA VAL A 188 17.49 20.87 -19.34
C VAL A 188 18.90 20.32 -19.16
N ASP A 189 19.93 21.05 -19.60
CA ASP A 189 21.32 20.66 -19.38
C ASP A 189 21.65 20.57 -17.87
N SER A 190 21.17 21.53 -17.07
CA SER A 190 21.30 21.45 -15.60
C SER A 190 20.53 20.26 -15.02
N MET A 191 19.31 19.98 -15.48
CA MET A 191 18.53 18.81 -15.04
C MET A 191 19.27 17.50 -15.36
N ASP A 192 19.81 17.37 -16.56
CA ASP A 192 20.60 16.19 -16.97
C ASP A 192 21.85 16.05 -16.09
N ALA A 193 22.56 17.14 -15.80
CA ALA A 193 23.74 17.14 -14.93
C ALA A 193 23.44 16.81 -13.44
N TYR A 194 22.20 17.01 -12.98
CA TYR A 194 21.78 16.61 -11.64
C TYR A 194 21.30 15.17 -11.52
N LEU A 195 21.02 14.45 -12.61
CA LEU A 195 20.70 13.01 -12.63
C LEU A 195 21.94 12.15 -12.30
N ARG A 196 22.45 12.30 -11.08
CA ARG A 196 23.71 11.70 -10.60
C ARG A 196 23.57 10.26 -10.14
N ASN A 197 22.36 9.86 -9.75
CA ASN A 197 22.04 8.44 -9.57
C ASN A 197 21.76 7.73 -10.90
N GLY A 198 21.97 8.41 -12.03
CA GLY A 198 21.90 7.88 -13.38
C GLY A 198 23.25 7.61 -14.02
N VAL A 199 23.23 7.43 -15.34
CA VAL A 199 24.42 7.28 -16.19
C VAL A 199 24.36 8.34 -17.28
N ASP A 200 25.46 9.08 -17.44
CA ASP A 200 25.62 10.13 -18.47
C ASP A 200 24.46 11.15 -18.51
N GLY A 201 23.92 11.50 -17.34
CA GLY A 201 22.82 12.47 -17.22
C GLY A 201 21.44 11.93 -17.63
N ASP A 202 21.26 10.60 -17.59
CA ASP A 202 20.00 9.94 -17.90
C ASP A 202 19.72 8.75 -16.98
N VAL A 203 18.54 8.17 -17.12
CA VAL A 203 18.12 6.97 -16.39
C VAL A 203 19.11 5.83 -16.59
N ASP A 204 19.65 5.35 -15.47
CA ASP A 204 20.22 4.02 -15.28
C ASP A 204 19.19 3.07 -14.65
N LEU A 205 18.81 2.00 -15.36
CA LEU A 205 17.86 1.00 -14.84
C LEU A 205 18.47 0.09 -13.76
N ASP A 206 19.81 0.00 -13.67
CA ASP A 206 20.51 -0.73 -12.61
C ASP A 206 20.65 0.10 -11.32
N SER A 207 20.29 1.39 -11.37
CA SER A 207 20.26 2.25 -10.19
C SER A 207 19.02 2.00 -9.34
N ARG A 208 19.22 1.68 -8.06
CA ARG A 208 18.12 1.50 -7.10
C ARG A 208 17.26 2.75 -6.88
N PHE A 209 17.76 3.93 -7.27
CA PHE A 209 17.01 5.19 -7.18
C PHE A 209 16.02 5.36 -8.34
N HIS A 210 16.26 4.69 -9.46
CA HIS A 210 15.52 4.79 -10.72
C HIS A 210 14.59 3.60 -10.93
N THR A 211 13.75 3.32 -9.95
CA THR A 211 12.80 2.20 -9.99
C THR A 211 11.40 2.65 -9.58
N GLY A 212 10.38 1.84 -9.91
CA GLY A 212 9.00 2.07 -9.48
C GLY A 212 8.48 3.48 -9.81
N ALA A 213 7.93 4.16 -8.79
CA ALA A 213 7.37 5.50 -8.95
C ALA A 213 8.42 6.55 -9.37
N ASN A 214 9.65 6.46 -8.86
CA ASN A 214 10.73 7.40 -9.21
C ASN A 214 11.08 7.30 -10.69
N LEU A 215 11.18 6.08 -11.22
CA LEU A 215 11.43 5.85 -12.64
C LEU A 215 10.35 6.51 -13.50
N ALA A 216 9.07 6.26 -13.19
CA ALA A 216 7.95 6.84 -13.93
C ALA A 216 7.93 8.38 -13.87
N ASP A 217 8.31 8.96 -12.72
CA ASP A 217 8.43 10.40 -12.53
C ASP A 217 9.54 11.00 -13.41
N ILE A 218 10.75 10.40 -13.39
CA ILE A 218 11.90 10.85 -14.20
C ILE A 218 11.60 10.72 -15.69
N THR A 219 11.12 9.56 -16.13
CA THR A 219 10.90 9.29 -17.55
C THR A 219 9.76 10.13 -18.13
N THR A 220 8.67 10.36 -17.37
CA THR A 220 7.62 11.28 -17.81
C THR A 220 8.19 12.68 -18.03
N ASN A 221 9.08 13.13 -17.13
CA ASN A 221 9.75 14.41 -17.27
C ASN A 221 10.66 14.46 -18.51
N ARG A 222 11.45 13.41 -18.73
CA ARG A 222 12.34 13.28 -19.91
C ARG A 222 11.57 13.28 -21.23
N ILE A 223 10.39 12.65 -21.29
CA ILE A 223 9.49 12.70 -22.46
C ILE A 223 9.09 14.16 -22.76
N LEU A 224 8.70 14.92 -21.74
CA LEU A 224 8.30 16.32 -21.90
C LEU A 224 9.48 17.23 -22.29
N GLN A 225 10.65 17.03 -21.68
CA GLN A 225 11.87 17.74 -22.06
C GLN A 225 12.24 17.46 -23.52
N GLY A 226 12.11 16.21 -23.98
CA GLY A 226 12.35 15.85 -25.37
C GLY A 226 11.39 16.55 -26.32
N ALA A 227 10.11 16.65 -25.95
CA ALA A 227 9.13 17.41 -26.73
C ALA A 227 9.45 18.92 -26.78
N LEU A 228 9.96 19.51 -25.69
CA LEU A 228 10.37 20.92 -25.66
C LEU A 228 11.61 21.21 -26.50
N LEU A 229 12.54 20.26 -26.59
CA LEU A 229 13.78 20.39 -27.35
C LEU A 229 13.68 19.91 -28.81
N GLY A 230 12.56 19.29 -29.19
CA GLY A 230 12.46 18.58 -30.46
C GLY A 230 13.32 17.30 -30.53
N ASP A 231 13.70 16.74 -29.38
CA ASP A 231 14.59 15.58 -29.24
C ASP A 231 13.78 14.27 -29.18
N GLU A 232 13.55 13.68 -30.34
CA GLU A 232 12.84 12.39 -30.47
C GLU A 232 13.59 11.23 -29.80
N ALA A 233 14.93 11.25 -29.81
CA ALA A 233 15.72 10.16 -29.21
C ALA A 233 15.53 10.11 -27.69
N ARG A 234 15.48 11.29 -27.04
CA ARG A 234 15.15 11.40 -25.61
C ARG A 234 13.75 10.86 -25.30
N ILE A 235 12.75 11.20 -26.13
CA ILE A 235 11.38 10.67 -25.97
C ILE A 235 11.38 9.14 -26.06
N GLN A 236 11.99 8.57 -27.10
CA GLN A 236 12.01 7.12 -27.33
C GLN A 236 12.74 6.37 -26.22
N LYS A 237 13.90 6.86 -25.77
CA LYS A 237 14.63 6.24 -24.65
C LYS A 237 13.82 6.30 -23.36
N ALA A 238 13.29 7.48 -23.00
CA ALA A 238 12.51 7.64 -21.79
C ALA A 238 11.24 6.77 -21.79
N LEU A 239 10.56 6.63 -22.93
CA LEU A 239 9.44 5.70 -23.08
C LEU A 239 9.88 4.25 -22.87
N THR A 240 10.98 3.84 -23.48
CA THR A 240 11.51 2.47 -23.35
C THR A 240 11.82 2.14 -21.89
N ASP A 241 12.48 3.06 -21.19
CA ASP A 241 12.80 2.92 -19.77
C ASP A 241 11.52 2.91 -18.91
N GLN A 242 10.56 3.79 -19.18
CA GLN A 242 9.30 3.86 -18.45
C GLN A 242 8.48 2.57 -18.59
N LEU A 243 8.47 1.96 -19.77
CA LEU A 243 7.70 0.75 -20.03
C LEU A 243 8.07 -0.42 -19.11
N THR A 244 9.28 -0.40 -18.54
CA THR A 244 9.71 -1.41 -17.56
C THR A 244 8.84 -1.42 -16.29
N VAL A 245 8.25 -0.29 -15.88
CA VAL A 245 7.36 -0.24 -14.69
C VAL A 245 6.05 -0.99 -14.89
N PHE A 246 5.68 -1.28 -16.15
CA PHE A 246 4.49 -2.07 -16.48
C PHE A 246 4.75 -3.58 -16.44
N VAL A 247 6.01 -4.00 -16.43
CA VAL A 247 6.37 -5.41 -16.38
C VAL A 247 6.02 -5.97 -15.00
N THR A 248 5.36 -7.11 -14.98
CA THR A 248 5.07 -7.80 -13.71
C THR A 248 6.36 -8.31 -13.10
N VAL A 249 6.62 -7.95 -11.84
CA VAL A 249 7.83 -8.36 -11.12
C VAL A 249 7.80 -9.88 -10.87
N ASP A 250 8.86 -10.55 -11.30
CA ASP A 250 9.15 -11.96 -11.02
C ASP A 250 10.29 -12.03 -9.98
N PRO A 251 10.01 -12.26 -8.68
CA PRO A 251 11.04 -12.38 -7.65
C PRO A 251 12.03 -13.54 -7.83
N TYR A 252 11.83 -14.44 -8.79
CA TYR A 252 12.79 -15.49 -9.14
C TYR A 252 13.67 -15.12 -10.34
N HIS A 253 13.28 -14.08 -11.10
CA HIS A 253 13.96 -13.61 -12.30
C HIS A 253 13.92 -12.08 -12.41
N LEU A 254 14.42 -11.40 -11.37
CA LEU A 254 14.47 -9.94 -11.29
C LEU A 254 15.22 -9.36 -12.50
N GLN A 255 14.63 -8.34 -13.12
CA GLN A 255 15.30 -7.52 -14.13
C GLN A 255 15.97 -6.36 -13.40
N HIS A 256 17.26 -6.11 -13.68
CA HIS A 256 18.04 -5.05 -13.02
C HIS A 256 18.06 -5.14 -11.47
N GLY A 257 17.82 -6.34 -10.90
CA GLY A 257 17.69 -6.51 -9.46
C GLY A 257 16.45 -5.83 -8.82
N VAL A 258 15.52 -5.33 -9.64
CA VAL A 258 14.38 -4.51 -9.19
C VAL A 258 13.25 -5.38 -8.65
N THR A 259 12.97 -5.22 -7.36
CA THR A 259 11.80 -5.78 -6.66
C THR A 259 10.62 -4.81 -6.58
N ASP A 260 10.84 -3.55 -6.91
CA ASP A 260 9.85 -2.48 -6.80
C ASP A 260 8.85 -2.57 -7.97
N GLY A 261 7.55 -2.60 -7.66
CA GLY A 261 6.49 -2.66 -8.68
C GLY A 261 5.35 -3.63 -8.35
N HIS A 262 4.57 -3.94 -9.39
CA HIS A 262 3.39 -4.80 -9.31
C HIS A 262 3.72 -6.28 -9.52
N TYR A 263 3.18 -7.13 -8.65
CA TYR A 263 3.33 -8.59 -8.69
C TYR A 263 2.06 -9.26 -9.20
N ALA A 264 2.20 -10.50 -9.67
CA ALA A 264 1.11 -11.26 -10.30
C ALA A 264 -0.10 -11.54 -9.39
N ASP A 265 0.07 -11.53 -8.06
CA ASP A 265 -1.01 -11.72 -7.10
C ASP A 265 -1.74 -10.42 -6.72
N GLY A 266 -1.36 -9.29 -7.33
CA GLY A 266 -1.86 -7.94 -7.05
C GLY A 266 -1.06 -7.18 -5.99
N SER A 267 -0.03 -7.79 -5.41
CA SER A 267 0.86 -7.08 -4.48
C SER A 267 1.58 -5.92 -5.17
N PHE A 268 1.90 -4.89 -4.38
CA PHE A 268 2.78 -3.81 -4.79
C PHE A 268 3.85 -3.60 -3.72
N ILE A 269 5.11 -3.63 -4.15
CA ILE A 269 6.28 -3.45 -3.28
C ILE A 269 7.03 -2.21 -3.75
N GLN A 270 7.53 -1.43 -2.79
CA GLN A 270 8.48 -0.35 -3.01
C GLN A 270 9.55 -0.41 -1.92
N HIS A 271 10.69 0.25 -2.14
CA HIS A 271 11.79 0.30 -1.19
C HIS A 271 12.28 -1.13 -0.89
N ALA A 272 12.44 -1.91 -1.95
CA ALA A 272 12.87 -3.30 -1.97
C ALA A 272 11.93 -4.34 -1.34
N SER A 273 11.32 -4.03 -0.18
CA SER A 273 10.62 -5.02 0.63
C SER A 273 9.42 -4.48 1.42
N VAL A 274 8.97 -3.24 1.16
CA VAL A 274 7.83 -2.64 1.87
C VAL A 274 6.54 -2.82 1.06
N ALA A 275 5.49 -3.36 1.70
CA ALA A 275 4.15 -3.42 1.11
C ALA A 275 3.55 -2.00 1.02
N TYR A 276 3.36 -1.49 -0.21
CA TYR A 276 3.24 -0.04 -0.41
C TYR A 276 2.11 0.41 -1.37
N THR A 277 1.11 -0.44 -1.61
CA THR A 277 0.01 -0.14 -2.56
C THR A 277 -0.68 1.20 -2.25
N GLY A 278 -0.89 1.51 -0.97
CA GLY A 278 -1.62 2.70 -0.51
C GLY A 278 -0.86 4.02 -0.62
N SER A 279 0.41 4.01 -1.06
CA SER A 279 1.23 5.23 -1.10
C SER A 279 2.11 5.32 -2.35
N TYR A 280 3.26 4.64 -2.43
CA TYR A 280 4.03 4.66 -3.69
C TYR A 280 3.26 3.98 -4.83
N GLY A 281 2.46 2.94 -4.52
CA GLY A 281 1.62 2.28 -5.50
C GLY A 281 0.59 3.22 -6.13
N LYS A 282 -0.17 3.97 -5.33
CA LYS A 282 -1.12 4.98 -5.85
C LYS A 282 -0.40 6.09 -6.63
N GLY A 283 0.82 6.45 -6.22
CA GLY A 283 1.67 7.41 -6.94
C GLY A 283 2.01 6.90 -8.33
N LEU A 284 2.55 5.67 -8.43
CA LEU A 284 2.84 5.03 -9.71
C LEU A 284 1.58 4.90 -10.57
N LEU A 285 0.45 4.45 -10.01
CA LEU A 285 -0.82 4.33 -10.72
C LEU A 285 -1.23 5.68 -11.35
N SER A 286 -1.20 6.75 -10.57
CA SER A 286 -1.50 8.10 -11.05
C SER A 286 -0.55 8.50 -12.17
N ARG A 287 0.76 8.31 -11.99
CA ARG A 287 1.78 8.67 -13.00
C ARG A 287 1.60 7.92 -14.30
N VAL A 288 1.43 6.60 -14.28
CA VAL A 288 1.26 5.84 -15.53
C VAL A 288 -0.02 6.25 -16.26
N VAL A 289 -1.13 6.51 -15.57
CA VAL A 289 -2.38 6.94 -16.21
C VAL A 289 -2.25 8.36 -16.79
N GLN A 290 -1.55 9.26 -16.10
CA GLN A 290 -1.20 10.58 -16.63
C GLN A 290 -0.32 10.46 -17.88
N THR A 291 0.71 9.61 -17.86
CA THR A 291 1.56 9.35 -19.04
C THR A 291 0.73 8.82 -20.21
N LEU A 292 -0.19 7.87 -19.98
CA LEU A 292 -1.07 7.37 -21.04
C LEU A 292 -1.96 8.48 -21.63
N THR A 293 -2.47 9.37 -20.78
CA THR A 293 -3.24 10.54 -21.21
C THR A 293 -2.39 11.52 -22.02
N ILE A 294 -1.15 11.78 -21.58
CA ILE A 294 -0.20 12.65 -22.28
C ILE A 294 0.14 12.08 -23.67
N LEU A 295 0.32 10.77 -23.78
CA LEU A 295 0.68 10.08 -25.03
C LEU A 295 -0.47 9.96 -26.03
N GLU A 296 -1.73 10.19 -25.63
CA GLU A 296 -2.91 9.96 -26.45
C GLU A 296 -2.84 10.70 -27.79
N GLY A 297 -2.86 9.93 -28.89
CA GLY A 297 -2.83 10.49 -30.24
C GLY A 297 -1.51 11.15 -30.66
N SER A 298 -0.45 11.05 -29.84
CA SER A 298 0.89 11.58 -30.18
C SER A 298 1.62 10.75 -31.24
N GLY A 299 1.26 9.46 -31.37
CA GLY A 299 1.93 8.54 -32.26
C GLY A 299 3.27 8.00 -31.74
N PHE A 300 3.72 8.37 -30.52
CA PHE A 300 4.94 7.83 -29.92
C PHE A 300 4.72 6.48 -29.20
N ALA A 301 3.48 6.16 -28.84
CA ALA A 301 3.14 4.90 -28.17
C ALA A 301 1.70 4.45 -28.48
N HIS A 302 1.49 3.14 -28.55
CA HIS A 302 0.20 2.46 -28.55
C HIS A 302 -0.28 2.26 -27.09
N GLY A 303 -0.59 3.37 -26.40
CA GLY A 303 -0.95 3.38 -24.98
C GLY A 303 -2.17 2.52 -24.64
N GLU A 304 -3.06 2.28 -25.60
CA GLU A 304 -4.22 1.40 -25.50
C GLU A 304 -3.84 -0.05 -25.12
N GLU A 305 -2.65 -0.51 -25.51
CA GLU A 305 -2.13 -1.84 -25.20
C GLU A 305 -1.79 -2.00 -23.71
N LEU A 306 -1.58 -0.89 -22.98
CA LEU A 306 -1.26 -0.88 -21.55
C LEU A 306 -2.50 -0.81 -20.65
N VAL A 307 -3.64 -0.35 -21.17
CA VAL A 307 -4.91 -0.23 -20.41
C VAL A 307 -5.33 -1.53 -19.72
N PRO A 308 -5.23 -2.74 -20.35
CA PRO A 308 -5.56 -4.00 -19.68
C PRO A 308 -4.71 -4.28 -18.44
N THR A 309 -3.41 -3.94 -18.49
CA THR A 309 -2.46 -4.13 -17.39
C THR A 309 -2.82 -3.23 -16.22
N VAL A 310 -3.01 -1.93 -16.47
CA VAL A 310 -3.37 -0.95 -15.42
C VAL A 310 -4.74 -1.25 -14.82
N HIS A 311 -5.72 -1.66 -15.63
CA HIS A 311 -7.01 -2.15 -15.12
C HIS A 311 -6.81 -3.38 -14.20
N GLY A 312 -5.87 -4.26 -14.52
CA GLY A 312 -5.49 -5.38 -13.66
C GLY A 312 -4.96 -4.92 -12.30
N TRP A 313 -4.14 -3.87 -12.27
CA TRP A 313 -3.66 -3.27 -11.02
C TRP A 313 -4.81 -2.71 -10.18
N VAL A 314 -5.74 -1.97 -10.81
CA VAL A 314 -6.93 -1.45 -10.12
C VAL A 314 -7.78 -2.59 -9.54
N ALA A 315 -8.15 -3.58 -10.36
CA ALA A 315 -9.10 -4.61 -9.96
C ALA A 315 -8.52 -5.65 -8.96
N ASN A 316 -7.22 -5.94 -9.05
CA ASN A 316 -6.59 -6.98 -8.26
C ASN A 316 -5.66 -6.45 -7.17
N GLY A 317 -5.10 -5.25 -7.33
CA GLY A 317 -4.19 -4.63 -6.36
C GLY A 317 -4.88 -3.60 -5.48
N PHE A 318 -5.55 -2.60 -6.07
CA PHE A 318 -6.15 -1.50 -5.29
C PHE A 318 -7.52 -1.83 -4.72
N ALA A 319 -8.45 -2.29 -5.55
CA ALA A 319 -9.83 -2.51 -5.14
C ALA A 319 -9.94 -3.42 -3.90
N PRO A 320 -9.20 -4.54 -3.77
CA PRO A 320 -9.31 -5.38 -2.56
C PRO A 320 -8.79 -4.72 -1.28
N LEU A 321 -8.00 -3.65 -1.40
CA LEU A 321 -7.41 -2.89 -0.28
C LEU A 321 -8.20 -1.61 0.05
N ILE A 322 -9.32 -1.38 -0.65
CA ILE A 322 -10.25 -0.28 -0.39
C ILE A 322 -11.55 -0.86 0.17
N PHE A 323 -11.92 -0.42 1.36
CA PHE A 323 -13.17 -0.80 2.01
C PHE A 323 -13.99 0.44 2.31
N GLU A 324 -15.16 0.58 1.67
CA GLU A 324 -16.03 1.75 1.85
C GLU A 324 -15.29 3.08 1.64
N GLY A 325 -14.51 3.18 0.56
CA GLY A 325 -13.70 4.37 0.24
C GLY A 325 -12.45 4.55 1.12
N TRP A 326 -12.16 3.67 2.09
CA TRP A 326 -10.97 3.74 2.93
C TRP A 326 -9.84 2.84 2.42
N MET A 327 -8.67 3.42 2.15
CA MET A 327 -7.44 2.66 1.92
C MET A 327 -6.92 2.05 3.23
N MET A 328 -6.75 0.72 3.26
CA MET A 328 -6.31 -0.02 4.45
C MET A 328 -4.91 0.41 4.94
N GLU A 329 -4.69 0.38 6.26
CA GLU A 329 -3.45 0.88 6.87
C GLU A 329 -2.22 0.04 6.51
N MET A 330 -2.39 -1.27 6.42
CA MET A 330 -1.29 -2.24 6.29
C MET A 330 -0.46 -2.12 4.99
N VAL A 331 -0.88 -1.28 4.03
CA VAL A 331 -0.23 -1.08 2.73
C VAL A 331 0.28 0.35 2.53
N LYS A 332 0.37 1.15 3.59
CA LYS A 332 0.76 2.56 3.52
C LYS A 332 2.24 2.83 3.86
N GLY A 333 3.01 1.82 4.27
CA GLY A 333 4.38 1.99 4.77
C GLY A 333 4.41 3.01 5.92
N ARG A 334 5.42 3.90 5.95
CA ARG A 334 5.51 4.96 6.96
C ARG A 334 4.39 6.01 6.91
N ALA A 335 3.63 6.06 5.81
CA ALA A 335 2.59 7.06 5.60
C ALA A 335 1.39 6.90 6.55
N VAL A 336 1.25 5.76 7.25
CA VAL A 336 0.26 5.58 8.33
C VAL A 336 0.33 6.64 9.43
N SER A 337 1.49 7.30 9.59
CA SER A 337 1.74 8.36 10.57
C SER A 337 1.31 9.76 10.11
N ARG A 338 0.84 9.92 8.87
CA ARG A 338 0.41 11.21 8.30
C ARG A 338 -1.05 11.50 8.63
N THR A 339 -1.39 12.78 8.76
CA THR A 339 -2.71 13.25 9.17
C THR A 339 -3.78 13.14 8.07
N ALA A 340 -3.38 13.13 6.80
CA ALA A 340 -4.28 13.01 5.65
C ALA A 340 -4.03 11.70 4.91
N THR A 341 -4.78 10.65 5.25
CA THR A 341 -4.69 9.30 4.64
C THR A 341 -6.07 8.65 4.57
N GLY A 342 -6.15 7.42 4.03
CA GLY A 342 -7.37 6.64 3.96
C GLY A 342 -8.27 7.12 2.83
N TYR A 343 -9.26 7.97 3.11
CA TYR A 343 -10.13 8.56 2.09
C TYR A 343 -9.36 9.44 1.10
N THR A 344 -8.40 10.23 1.58
CA THR A 344 -7.54 11.06 0.73
C THR A 344 -6.64 10.20 -0.17
N ASP A 345 -6.23 9.01 0.28
CA ASP A 345 -5.46 8.09 -0.57
C ASP A 345 -6.32 7.55 -1.72
N VAL A 346 -7.61 7.32 -1.46
CA VAL A 346 -8.56 6.84 -2.47
C VAL A 346 -8.91 7.92 -3.49
N ALA A 347 -8.87 9.22 -3.15
CA ALA A 347 -9.06 10.29 -4.12
C ALA A 347 -8.08 10.19 -5.31
N VAL A 348 -6.81 9.92 -5.03
CA VAL A 348 -5.76 9.71 -6.06
C VAL A 348 -6.06 8.48 -6.92
N VAL A 349 -6.54 7.40 -6.31
CA VAL A 349 -6.94 6.18 -7.04
C VAL A 349 -8.18 6.47 -7.88
N ALA A 350 -9.15 7.23 -7.37
CA ALA A 350 -10.39 7.57 -8.06
C ALA A 350 -10.12 8.42 -9.30
N GLU A 351 -9.24 9.42 -9.22
CA GLU A 351 -8.82 10.21 -10.40
C GLU A 351 -8.22 9.30 -11.47
N ALA A 352 -7.27 8.42 -11.10
CA ALA A 352 -6.67 7.48 -12.03
C ALA A 352 -7.68 6.49 -12.63
N VAL A 353 -8.67 6.04 -11.85
CA VAL A 353 -9.76 5.17 -12.33
C VAL A 353 -10.65 5.91 -13.32
N VAL A 354 -10.99 7.17 -13.06
CA VAL A 354 -11.77 8.03 -13.97
C VAL A 354 -11.04 8.14 -15.30
N ASP A 355 -9.78 8.55 -15.31
CA ASP A 355 -9.04 8.72 -16.57
C ASP A 355 -8.84 7.40 -17.31
N LEU A 356 -8.51 6.32 -16.60
CA LEU A 356 -8.41 4.99 -17.19
C LEU A 356 -9.74 4.53 -17.81
N ALA A 357 -10.88 4.93 -17.24
CA ALA A 357 -12.20 4.60 -17.78
C ALA A 357 -12.46 5.26 -19.14
N PHE A 358 -11.92 6.45 -19.37
CA PHE A 358 -12.01 7.17 -20.64
C PHE A 358 -10.95 6.73 -21.66
N LEU A 359 -9.82 6.19 -21.21
CA LEU A 359 -8.84 5.49 -22.08
C LEU A 359 -9.30 4.07 -22.47
N ALA A 360 -10.20 3.46 -21.70
CA ALA A 360 -10.72 2.12 -21.96
C ALA A 360 -11.92 2.13 -22.93
N THR A 361 -12.23 0.94 -23.46
CA THR A 361 -13.42 0.71 -24.32
C THR A 361 -14.25 -0.48 -23.82
N GLY A 362 -15.51 -0.55 -24.27
CA GLY A 362 -16.43 -1.68 -24.02
C GLY A 362 -16.70 -1.96 -22.52
N ASP A 363 -16.77 -3.25 -22.16
CA ASP A 363 -17.05 -3.71 -20.80
C ASP A 363 -16.06 -3.15 -19.76
N ARG A 364 -14.79 -2.97 -20.14
CA ARG A 364 -13.77 -2.44 -19.24
C ARG A 364 -14.07 -0.99 -18.86
N ALA A 365 -14.40 -0.16 -19.84
CA ALA A 365 -14.81 1.22 -19.59
C ALA A 365 -16.05 1.28 -18.69
N ALA A 366 -17.08 0.46 -19.00
CA ALA A 366 -18.31 0.41 -18.21
C ALA A 366 -18.05 0.06 -16.73
N ARG A 367 -17.20 -0.96 -16.49
CA ARG A 367 -16.84 -1.39 -15.13
C ARG A 367 -16.01 -0.37 -14.37
N LEU A 368 -15.07 0.32 -15.04
CA LEU A 368 -14.27 1.38 -14.42
C LEU A 368 -15.13 2.60 -14.09
N LYS A 369 -16.05 3.03 -14.97
CA LYS A 369 -17.00 4.10 -14.68
C LYS A 369 -17.91 3.75 -13.50
N SER A 370 -18.42 2.52 -13.47
CA SER A 370 -19.23 2.02 -12.36
C SER A 370 -18.47 2.02 -11.03
N TYR A 371 -17.18 1.65 -11.06
CA TYR A 371 -16.32 1.67 -9.89
C TYR A 371 -15.96 3.09 -9.43
N ALA A 372 -15.67 4.02 -10.34
CA ALA A 372 -15.45 5.42 -10.00
C ALA A 372 -16.68 5.99 -9.25
N LYS A 373 -17.88 5.71 -9.76
CA LYS A 373 -19.15 6.13 -9.13
C LYS A 373 -19.37 5.49 -7.76
N HIS A 374 -18.97 4.23 -7.62
CA HIS A 374 -18.95 3.56 -6.31
C HIS A 374 -18.03 4.28 -5.33
N LEU A 375 -16.77 4.56 -5.71
CA LEU A 375 -15.80 5.21 -4.81
C LEU A 375 -16.28 6.58 -4.30
N SER A 376 -17.07 7.32 -5.08
CA SER A 376 -17.62 8.62 -4.68
C SER A 376 -18.70 8.55 -3.61
N SER A 377 -19.30 7.39 -3.38
CA SER A 377 -20.43 7.21 -2.45
C SER A 377 -20.26 6.04 -1.47
N ALA A 378 -19.17 5.28 -1.56
CA ALA A 378 -18.98 4.05 -0.80
C ALA A 378 -18.71 4.27 0.70
N GLY A 379 -18.21 5.44 1.10
CA GLY A 379 -17.71 5.69 2.46
C GLY A 379 -18.50 6.74 3.24
N ALA A 380 -18.18 6.84 4.53
CA ALA A 380 -18.72 7.89 5.41
C ALA A 380 -18.28 9.32 5.01
N ALA A 381 -17.19 9.42 4.26
CA ALA A 381 -16.71 10.66 3.66
C ALA A 381 -16.44 10.42 2.16
N ALA A 382 -17.16 11.14 1.31
CA ALA A 382 -16.79 11.26 -0.09
C ALA A 382 -15.46 12.01 -0.19
N PHE A 383 -14.60 11.61 -1.13
CA PHE A 383 -13.49 12.46 -1.52
C PHE A 383 -14.04 13.69 -2.26
N ASP A 384 -13.32 14.80 -2.18
CA ASP A 384 -13.65 16.02 -2.93
C ASP A 384 -12.97 15.96 -4.31
N PRO A 385 -13.72 15.90 -5.43
CA PRO A 385 -13.15 15.89 -6.77
C PRO A 385 -12.30 17.13 -7.07
N ALA A 386 -12.50 18.26 -6.38
CA ALA A 386 -11.66 19.45 -6.55
C ALA A 386 -10.19 19.23 -6.12
N THR A 387 -9.92 18.14 -5.39
CA THR A 387 -8.56 17.69 -5.05
C THR A 387 -7.85 16.93 -6.17
N PHE A 388 -8.56 16.58 -7.25
CA PHE A 388 -7.94 16.00 -8.44
C PHE A 388 -6.94 16.98 -9.04
N VAL A 389 -5.86 16.44 -9.59
CA VAL A 389 -4.83 17.24 -10.25
C VAL A 389 -5.43 17.90 -11.49
N SER A 390 -6.20 17.16 -12.28
CA SER A 390 -6.67 17.59 -13.59
C SER A 390 -8.10 18.15 -13.59
N PRO A 391 -8.32 19.39 -14.09
CA PRO A 391 -9.66 19.90 -14.36
C PRO A 391 -10.48 19.03 -15.34
N VAL A 392 -9.81 18.35 -16.28
CA VAL A 392 -10.45 17.41 -17.20
C VAL A 392 -10.98 16.19 -16.46
N SER A 393 -10.22 15.64 -15.52
CA SER A 393 -10.66 14.51 -14.71
C SER A 393 -11.83 14.87 -13.78
N VAL A 394 -11.89 16.11 -13.28
CA VAL A 394 -13.08 16.63 -12.55
C VAL A 394 -14.31 16.66 -13.46
N ALA A 395 -14.20 17.18 -14.69
CA ALA A 395 -15.31 17.18 -15.64
C ALA A 395 -15.78 15.77 -16.02
N ARG A 396 -14.84 14.85 -16.25
CA ARG A 396 -15.10 13.43 -16.54
C ARG A 396 -15.77 12.71 -15.37
N HIS A 397 -15.33 13.00 -14.15
CA HIS A 397 -15.98 12.49 -12.94
C HIS A 397 -17.43 12.98 -12.83
N ALA A 398 -17.67 14.27 -13.06
CA ALA A 398 -19.02 14.82 -13.09
C ALA A 398 -19.90 14.20 -14.19
N GLU A 399 -19.35 13.85 -15.35
CA GLU A 399 -20.05 13.09 -16.40
C GLU A 399 -20.49 11.70 -15.89
N ILE A 400 -19.60 10.97 -15.22
CA ILE A 400 -19.91 9.65 -14.65
C ILE A 400 -20.99 9.75 -13.57
N GLU A 401 -20.88 10.73 -12.67
CA GLU A 401 -21.86 10.96 -11.61
C GLU A 401 -23.23 11.34 -12.17
N GLY A 402 -23.25 12.22 -13.18
CA GLY A 402 -24.47 12.72 -13.81
C GLY A 402 -25.21 11.70 -14.69
N ASP A 403 -24.56 10.62 -15.14
CA ASP A 403 -25.18 9.62 -15.99
C ASP A 403 -25.97 8.56 -15.15
N PRO A 404 -27.31 8.54 -15.22
CA PRO A 404 -28.13 7.60 -14.45
C PRO A 404 -28.05 6.16 -14.98
N SER A 405 -27.50 5.93 -16.17
CA SER A 405 -27.32 4.57 -16.73
C SER A 405 -26.12 3.84 -16.14
N ILE A 406 -25.21 4.55 -15.46
CA ILE A 406 -24.04 3.99 -14.81
C ILE A 406 -24.39 3.63 -13.36
N PRO A 407 -24.43 2.34 -12.99
CA PRO A 407 -24.64 1.93 -11.60
C PRO A 407 -23.36 2.18 -10.77
N ALA A 408 -23.51 2.42 -9.48
CA ALA A 408 -22.39 2.51 -8.54
C ALA A 408 -22.06 1.11 -7.99
N GLU A 409 -21.11 0.40 -8.60
CA GLU A 409 -20.75 -0.97 -8.21
C GLU A 409 -19.26 -1.10 -7.84
N ASP A 410 -18.99 -1.85 -6.77
CA ASP A 410 -17.63 -2.22 -6.38
C ASP A 410 -17.06 -3.25 -7.36
N LEU A 411 -15.76 -3.15 -7.68
CA LEU A 411 -15.05 -4.20 -8.42
C LEU A 411 -14.89 -5.49 -7.59
N ASN A 412 -15.06 -5.40 -6.28
CA ASN A 412 -15.02 -6.54 -5.39
C ASN A 412 -16.38 -7.25 -5.28
N PRO A 413 -16.40 -8.59 -5.26
CA PRO A 413 -17.57 -9.31 -4.79
C PRO A 413 -17.79 -9.08 -3.28
N ALA A 414 -19.06 -9.18 -2.84
CA ALA A 414 -19.47 -8.95 -1.45
C ALA A 414 -18.76 -9.87 -0.42
N ALA A 415 -18.30 -11.04 -0.83
CA ALA A 415 -17.51 -11.96 -0.01
C ALA A 415 -16.26 -12.42 -0.76
N ARG A 416 -15.08 -12.17 -0.18
CA ARG A 416 -13.78 -12.46 -0.80
C ARG A 416 -12.72 -12.71 0.27
N SER A 417 -11.76 -13.58 -0.03
CA SER A 417 -10.45 -13.57 0.61
C SER A 417 -9.39 -13.32 -0.44
N VAL A 418 -8.37 -12.54 -0.12
CA VAL A 418 -7.19 -12.32 -0.97
C VAL A 418 -5.94 -12.55 -0.14
N ALA A 419 -5.07 -13.42 -0.62
CA ALA A 419 -3.74 -13.64 -0.05
C ALA A 419 -2.72 -12.99 -0.98
N PHE A 420 -2.29 -11.79 -0.61
CA PHE A 420 -1.19 -11.06 -1.25
C PHE A 420 0.12 -11.58 -0.68
N ASN A 421 0.44 -12.83 -1.02
CA ASN A 421 1.55 -13.54 -0.41
C ASN A 421 2.88 -12.90 -0.82
N ALA A 422 3.00 -12.29 -2.01
CA ALA A 422 4.23 -11.63 -2.42
C ALA A 422 4.60 -10.45 -1.50
N MET A 423 3.62 -9.72 -0.95
CA MET A 423 3.84 -8.64 0.04
C MET A 423 3.41 -9.01 1.47
N ASP A 424 3.25 -10.30 1.77
CA ASP A 424 2.87 -10.81 3.09
C ASP A 424 1.60 -10.16 3.70
N ARG A 425 0.61 -9.80 2.86
CA ARG A 425 -0.68 -9.26 3.31
C ARG A 425 -1.83 -10.23 3.07
N THR A 426 -2.91 -10.08 3.84
CA THR A 426 -4.15 -10.83 3.61
C THR A 426 -5.35 -9.94 3.89
N VAL A 427 -6.33 -9.98 2.99
CA VAL A 427 -7.62 -9.31 3.16
C VAL A 427 -8.72 -10.35 3.19
N HIS A 428 -9.65 -10.18 4.11
CA HIS A 428 -10.87 -10.95 4.19
C HIS A 428 -12.08 -10.02 4.25
N ARG A 429 -12.96 -10.12 3.26
CA ARG A 429 -14.16 -9.29 3.16
C ARG A 429 -15.41 -10.14 3.27
N ARG A 430 -16.38 -9.62 4.01
CA ARG A 430 -17.72 -10.17 4.16
C ARG A 430 -18.76 -9.05 4.13
N PRO A 431 -20.04 -9.38 3.92
CA PRO A 431 -21.11 -8.46 4.24
C PRO A 431 -20.94 -7.97 5.68
N GLY A 432 -20.79 -6.65 5.87
CA GLY A 432 -20.68 -6.03 7.18
C GLY A 432 -19.28 -5.79 7.72
N TYR A 433 -18.21 -6.36 7.14
CA TYR A 433 -16.84 -6.13 7.62
C TYR A 433 -15.73 -6.46 6.61
N ALA A 434 -14.55 -5.90 6.84
CA ALA A 434 -13.29 -6.36 6.27
C ALA A 434 -12.21 -6.54 7.35
N PHE A 435 -11.41 -7.60 7.24
CA PHE A 435 -10.27 -7.89 8.10
C PHE A 435 -9.00 -7.84 7.25
N ALA A 436 -8.05 -7.00 7.66
CA ALA A 436 -6.77 -6.81 7.00
C ALA A 436 -5.65 -7.26 7.93
N LEU A 437 -4.72 -8.07 7.42
CA LEU A 437 -3.63 -8.66 8.18
C LEU A 437 -2.27 -8.32 7.57
N ALA A 438 -1.41 -7.72 8.41
CA ALA A 438 -0.01 -7.45 8.10
C ALA A 438 0.90 -8.55 8.67
N ARG A 439 1.78 -9.09 7.83
CA ARG A 439 2.83 -10.05 8.22
C ARG A 439 4.18 -9.58 7.69
N ASN A 440 5.23 -10.31 8.04
CA ASN A 440 6.59 -10.12 7.55
C ASN A 440 7.27 -11.47 7.31
N SER A 441 8.43 -11.41 6.67
CA SER A 441 9.30 -12.57 6.45
C SER A 441 10.71 -12.11 6.12
N ASP A 442 11.56 -13.05 5.74
CA ASP A 442 12.82 -12.78 5.04
C ASP A 442 12.64 -12.09 3.67
N ARG A 443 11.42 -11.96 3.15
CA ARG A 443 11.11 -11.24 1.90
C ARG A 443 10.59 -9.83 2.15
N ILE A 444 9.79 -9.65 3.19
CA ILE A 444 9.00 -8.43 3.43
C ILE A 444 9.34 -7.82 4.78
N SER A 445 9.56 -6.51 4.77
CA SER A 445 9.93 -5.72 5.94
C SER A 445 8.90 -5.85 7.06
N LYS A 446 9.39 -5.85 8.31
CA LYS A 446 8.53 -5.77 9.49
C LYS A 446 7.74 -4.47 9.54
N TYR A 447 8.36 -3.40 9.07
CA TYR A 447 7.80 -2.07 9.08
C TYR A 447 8.60 -1.17 8.15
N GLU A 448 8.19 0.10 8.06
CA GLU A 448 9.03 1.18 7.56
C GLU A 448 9.04 2.36 8.53
N TYR A 449 10.23 2.84 8.86
CA TYR A 449 10.54 4.14 9.46
C TYR A 449 11.49 4.87 8.50
N MET A 450 11.25 6.14 8.18
CA MET A 450 12.22 6.92 7.39
C MET A 450 11.92 8.40 7.56
N SER A 451 12.97 9.24 7.56
CA SER A 451 12.83 10.71 7.53
C SER A 451 11.94 11.28 8.64
N GLY A 452 11.99 10.68 9.85
CA GLY A 452 11.16 11.11 10.97
C GLY A 452 9.67 10.72 10.89
N GLU A 453 9.29 9.87 9.94
CA GLU A 453 7.93 9.33 9.80
C GLU A 453 7.80 7.92 10.39
N ASN A 454 6.65 7.62 11.01
CA ASN A 454 6.33 6.32 11.62
C ASN A 454 7.32 5.91 12.74
N LEU A 455 7.48 6.77 13.74
CA LEU A 455 8.54 6.70 14.76
C LEU A 455 8.54 5.42 15.62
N MET A 456 7.39 4.77 15.80
CA MET A 456 7.24 3.59 16.65
C MET A 456 6.60 2.39 15.92
N PRO A 457 7.21 1.87 14.85
CA PRO A 457 6.52 0.97 13.94
C PRO A 457 6.81 -0.52 14.21
N TRP A 458 7.57 -0.79 15.28
CA TRP A 458 8.36 -2.00 15.53
C TRP A 458 7.64 -3.34 15.31
N PHE A 459 6.33 -3.38 15.53
CA PHE A 459 5.52 -4.60 15.48
C PHE A 459 4.40 -4.57 14.42
N GLN A 460 4.35 -3.56 13.55
CA GLN A 460 3.28 -3.40 12.56
C GLN A 460 3.18 -4.58 11.57
N GLY A 461 4.27 -5.30 11.32
CA GLY A 461 4.30 -6.51 10.51
C GLY A 461 4.26 -7.83 11.31
N ASP A 462 4.21 -7.81 12.64
CA ASP A 462 4.28 -9.04 13.47
C ASP A 462 2.89 -9.69 13.69
N GLY A 463 2.06 -9.69 12.65
CA GLY A 463 0.69 -10.18 12.70
C GLY A 463 -0.33 -9.13 13.16
N ALA A 464 0.03 -7.84 13.07
CA ALA A 464 -0.90 -6.76 13.34
C ALA A 464 -2.09 -6.82 12.37
N HIS A 465 -3.31 -6.60 12.86
CA HIS A 465 -4.49 -6.65 12.03
C HIS A 465 -5.47 -5.52 12.31
N HIS A 466 -6.30 -5.22 11.32
CA HIS A 466 -7.31 -4.18 11.35
C HIS A 466 -8.66 -4.79 10.99
N LEU A 467 -9.65 -4.62 11.86
CA LEU A 467 -11.03 -5.02 11.63
C LEU A 467 -11.91 -3.80 11.34
N TYR A 468 -12.18 -3.58 10.06
CA TYR A 468 -13.05 -2.54 9.53
C TYR A 468 -14.49 -3.01 9.57
N LEU A 469 -15.39 -2.21 10.16
CA LEU A 469 -16.83 -2.50 10.18
C LEU A 469 -17.54 -1.66 9.12
N ALA A 470 -18.53 -2.25 8.45
CA ALA A 470 -19.32 -1.55 7.45
C ALA A 470 -20.17 -0.42 8.07
N GLY A 471 -20.30 0.69 7.35
CA GLY A 471 -21.01 1.90 7.79
C GLY A 471 -20.26 2.74 8.83
N GLN A 472 -19.04 2.35 9.20
CA GLN A 472 -18.19 3.12 10.11
C GLN A 472 -17.40 4.19 9.35
N ASP A 473 -17.30 5.38 9.93
CA ASP A 473 -16.27 6.34 9.52
C ASP A 473 -14.90 5.82 9.97
N GLN A 474 -14.13 5.32 9.01
CA GLN A 474 -12.88 4.60 9.30
C GLN A 474 -11.80 5.51 9.91
N ARG A 475 -11.90 6.84 9.76
CA ARG A 475 -11.04 7.82 10.46
C ARG A 475 -11.16 7.75 11.97
N GLN A 476 -12.30 7.25 12.44
CA GLN A 476 -12.58 7.15 13.86
C GLN A 476 -12.14 5.82 14.47
N ALA A 477 -11.79 4.84 13.65
CA ALA A 477 -11.31 3.52 14.07
C ALA A 477 -9.81 3.36 13.86
N PHE A 478 -9.28 3.96 12.79
CA PHE A 478 -7.90 3.80 12.31
C PHE A 478 -7.30 5.14 11.86
N GLY A 479 -6.16 5.10 11.18
CA GLY A 479 -5.40 6.29 10.79
C GLY A 479 -4.48 6.80 11.90
N VAL A 480 -4.06 8.06 11.79
CA VAL A 480 -3.01 8.63 12.65
C VAL A 480 -3.37 8.60 14.14
N ASP A 481 -4.63 8.80 14.48
CA ASP A 481 -5.10 8.80 15.87
C ASP A 481 -4.96 7.42 16.52
N TYR A 482 -5.20 6.36 15.74
CA TYR A 482 -5.02 4.99 16.20
C TYR A 482 -3.56 4.73 16.56
N TYR A 483 -2.63 5.05 15.65
CA TYR A 483 -1.20 4.86 15.90
C TYR A 483 -0.64 5.80 16.98
N THR A 484 -1.30 6.93 17.23
CA THR A 484 -0.95 7.88 18.30
C THR A 484 -1.41 7.38 19.67
N ALA A 485 -2.66 6.93 19.78
CA ALA A 485 -3.28 6.53 21.04
C ALA A 485 -2.94 5.08 21.45
N VAL A 486 -2.96 4.14 20.51
CA VAL A 486 -2.69 2.72 20.79
C VAL A 486 -1.19 2.51 21.00
N SER A 487 -0.84 1.81 22.07
CA SER A 487 0.55 1.43 22.32
C SER A 487 1.08 0.52 21.20
N PRO A 488 2.28 0.76 20.66
CA PRO A 488 2.87 -0.13 19.63
C PRO A 488 3.06 -1.57 20.13
N TYR A 489 3.23 -1.76 21.45
CA TYR A 489 3.33 -3.08 22.10
C TYR A 489 1.99 -3.80 22.25
N ARG A 490 0.87 -3.10 21.99
CA ARG A 490 -0.49 -3.61 22.14
C ARG A 490 -1.32 -3.41 20.86
N LEU A 491 -0.68 -3.38 19.68
CA LEU A 491 -1.41 -3.43 18.42
C LEU A 491 -2.19 -4.74 18.31
N ALA A 492 -3.40 -4.69 17.74
CA ALA A 492 -4.26 -5.86 17.58
C ALA A 492 -3.52 -7.00 16.85
N GLY A 493 -3.44 -8.18 17.45
CA GLY A 493 -2.77 -9.37 16.91
C GLY A 493 -1.29 -9.50 17.24
N VAL A 494 -0.63 -8.47 17.74
CA VAL A 494 0.81 -8.49 18.02
C VAL A 494 1.14 -9.32 19.25
N THR A 495 2.26 -10.04 19.17
CA THR A 495 2.95 -10.63 20.33
C THR A 495 4.24 -9.85 20.55
N ALA A 496 4.35 -9.05 21.61
CA ALA A 496 5.50 -8.17 21.86
C ALA A 496 6.18 -8.50 23.18
N PRO A 497 7.52 -8.38 23.28
CA PRO A 497 8.21 -8.38 24.56
C PRO A 497 7.83 -7.13 25.37
N VAL A 498 7.75 -7.25 26.68
CA VAL A 498 7.58 -6.11 27.59
C VAL A 498 8.95 -5.46 27.77
N GLU A 499 9.18 -4.39 27.01
CA GLU A 499 10.42 -3.61 27.03
C GLU A 499 10.16 -2.14 26.64
N ARG A 500 11.20 -1.31 26.71
CA ARG A 500 11.19 0.04 26.15
C ARG A 500 12.16 0.11 24.98
N ARG A 501 11.65 0.44 23.81
CA ARG A 501 12.40 0.79 22.60
C ARG A 501 12.44 2.30 22.44
N GLY A 502 13.61 2.84 22.10
CA GLY A 502 13.78 4.21 21.66
C GLY A 502 13.48 4.36 20.18
N THR A 503 12.89 5.48 19.79
CA THR A 503 12.78 5.90 18.39
C THR A 503 14.15 6.31 17.86
N VAL A 504 14.34 6.29 16.54
CA VAL A 504 15.64 6.67 15.93
C VAL A 504 16.10 8.07 16.36
N PRO A 505 15.25 9.13 16.37
CA PRO A 505 15.66 10.44 16.85
C PRO A 505 16.01 10.47 18.34
N GLU A 506 15.34 9.68 19.18
CA GLU A 506 15.69 9.59 20.62
C GLU A 506 17.04 8.89 20.84
N LEU A 507 17.38 7.92 19.99
CA LEU A 507 18.62 7.16 20.10
C LEU A 507 19.84 7.91 19.55
N TYR A 508 19.67 8.61 18.44
CA TYR A 508 20.80 9.17 17.67
C TYR A 508 20.77 10.70 17.52
N GLY A 509 19.75 11.38 18.06
CA GLY A 509 19.62 12.84 18.00
C GLY A 509 19.23 13.40 16.62
N GLN A 510 19.03 12.55 15.62
CA GLN A 510 18.70 12.91 14.24
C GLN A 510 17.82 11.82 13.58
N PRO A 511 17.19 12.05 12.41
CA PRO A 511 16.20 11.15 11.84
C PRO A 511 16.77 9.89 11.17
N TYR A 512 18.05 9.59 11.37
CA TYR A 512 18.77 8.44 10.82
C TYR A 512 19.95 8.07 11.73
N TYR A 513 20.58 6.94 11.44
CA TYR A 513 21.85 6.56 12.05
C TYR A 513 22.97 6.96 11.08
N ASP A 514 24.04 7.57 11.58
CA ASP A 514 25.12 8.09 10.73
C ASP A 514 26.46 7.60 11.26
N ASN A 515 27.20 6.91 10.40
CA ASN A 515 28.53 6.37 10.68
C ASN A 515 29.24 6.06 9.34
N PRO A 516 29.62 7.10 8.57
CA PRO A 516 30.18 6.93 7.24
C PRO A 516 31.57 6.26 7.24
N ASP A 517 32.32 6.36 8.34
CA ASP A 517 33.67 5.78 8.45
C ASP A 517 33.66 4.28 8.76
N HIS A 518 32.52 3.71 9.17
CA HIS A 518 32.37 2.27 9.38
C HIS A 518 32.36 1.53 8.03
N PRO A 519 32.83 0.26 7.93
CA PRO A 519 32.77 -0.51 6.68
C PRO A 519 31.37 -0.68 6.05
N LEU A 520 30.31 -0.53 6.85
CA LEU A 520 28.91 -0.51 6.38
C LEU A 520 28.46 0.87 5.84
N ASN A 521 29.28 1.91 5.99
CA ASN A 521 29.09 3.26 5.45
C ASN A 521 27.66 3.81 5.68
N PHE A 522 27.25 3.86 6.94
CA PHE A 522 25.91 4.35 7.28
C PHE A 522 25.81 5.83 6.95
N THR A 523 24.98 6.12 5.96
CA THR A 523 24.53 7.46 5.57
C THR A 523 23.02 7.44 5.33
N PRO A 524 22.33 8.60 5.29
CA PRO A 524 20.88 8.67 5.13
C PRO A 524 20.33 7.95 3.89
N SER A 525 21.17 7.72 2.88
CA SER A 525 20.79 7.03 1.65
C SER A 525 21.45 5.65 1.50
N SER A 526 22.29 5.18 2.42
CA SER A 526 23.03 3.91 2.28
C SER A 526 22.14 2.66 2.29
N GLU A 527 22.61 1.57 1.69
CA GLU A 527 21.93 0.26 1.76
C GLU A 527 21.89 -0.29 3.19
N SER A 528 22.90 -0.02 4.01
CA SER A 528 22.90 -0.41 5.41
C SER A 528 21.83 0.33 6.21
N GLN A 529 21.61 1.62 5.94
CA GLN A 529 20.52 2.38 6.54
C GLN A 529 19.15 1.78 6.17
N ASN A 530 18.95 1.43 4.89
CA ASN A 530 17.76 0.73 4.40
C ASN A 530 17.54 -0.60 5.13
N THR A 531 18.60 -1.41 5.22
CA THR A 531 18.56 -2.79 5.73
C THR A 531 18.32 -2.85 7.23
N TYR A 532 18.99 -2.00 8.02
CA TYR A 532 19.01 -2.14 9.48
C TYR A 532 18.14 -1.12 10.22
N VAL A 533 17.85 0.04 9.61
CA VAL A 533 17.10 1.11 10.28
C VAL A 533 15.74 1.32 9.63
N TYR A 534 15.71 1.57 8.32
CA TYR A 534 14.50 2.09 7.71
C TYR A 534 13.43 1.03 7.52
N PHE A 535 13.75 -0.13 6.95
CA PHE A 535 12.75 -1.15 6.69
C PHE A 535 13.30 -2.57 6.89
N PRO A 536 13.74 -2.90 8.11
CA PRO A 536 14.35 -4.20 8.37
C PRO A 536 13.37 -5.35 8.17
N ARG A 537 13.85 -6.42 7.53
CA ARG A 537 13.11 -7.67 7.30
C ARG A 537 13.17 -8.57 8.53
N GLY A 538 12.17 -9.45 8.67
CA GLY A 538 12.23 -10.55 9.62
C GLY A 538 13.21 -11.62 9.14
N THR A 539 13.61 -12.55 10.02
CA THR A 539 14.53 -13.63 9.66
C THR A 539 13.85 -14.97 9.34
N ALA A 540 12.55 -15.10 9.63
CA ALA A 540 11.80 -16.31 9.31
C ALA A 540 11.19 -16.28 7.90
N GLY A 541 11.42 -17.32 7.11
CA GLY A 541 10.85 -17.45 5.77
C GLY A 541 9.39 -17.92 5.69
N HIS A 542 8.80 -18.41 6.80
CA HIS A 542 7.43 -18.93 6.80
C HIS A 542 6.39 -17.82 7.03
N SER A 543 5.82 -17.31 5.94
CA SER A 543 4.75 -16.31 5.94
C SER A 543 3.93 -16.44 4.66
N GLY A 544 2.64 -16.71 4.78
CA GLY A 544 1.80 -16.92 3.60
C GLY A 544 0.49 -17.61 3.93
N GLY A 545 -0.34 -17.86 2.93
CA GLY A 545 -1.70 -18.36 3.17
C GLY A 545 -2.33 -18.99 1.95
N ALA A 546 -3.48 -19.63 2.17
CA ALA A 546 -4.29 -20.25 1.13
C ALA A 546 -5.71 -19.66 1.12
N VAL A 547 -6.30 -19.54 -0.06
CA VAL A 547 -7.67 -19.06 -0.29
C VAL A 547 -8.49 -20.14 -1.00
N LEU A 548 -9.70 -20.39 -0.51
CA LEU A 548 -10.69 -21.27 -1.13
C LEU A 548 -12.03 -20.54 -1.28
N GLY A 549 -12.26 -19.98 -2.47
CA GLY A 549 -13.42 -19.14 -2.74
C GLY A 549 -13.41 -17.90 -1.84
N ALA A 550 -14.44 -17.73 -1.02
CA ALA A 550 -14.52 -16.62 -0.09
C ALA A 550 -13.73 -16.87 1.22
N TYR A 551 -13.30 -18.10 1.50
CA TYR A 551 -12.62 -18.46 2.75
C TYR A 551 -11.11 -18.40 2.61
N GLY A 552 -10.40 -18.17 3.71
CA GLY A 552 -8.94 -18.12 3.69
C GLY A 552 -8.29 -18.64 4.97
N THR A 553 -6.98 -18.82 4.89
CA THR A 553 -6.12 -18.97 6.05
C THR A 553 -4.78 -18.32 5.79
N ALA A 554 -4.15 -17.82 6.83
CA ALA A 554 -2.84 -17.17 6.81
C ALA A 554 -2.00 -17.71 7.97
N SER A 555 -0.69 -17.76 7.79
CA SER A 555 0.29 -18.14 8.81
C SER A 555 1.49 -17.19 8.84
N LEU A 556 2.15 -17.13 10.00
CA LEU A 556 3.38 -16.39 10.26
C LEU A 556 4.20 -17.13 11.33
N VAL A 557 5.51 -17.25 11.11
CA VAL A 557 6.47 -17.53 12.19
C VAL A 557 7.16 -16.23 12.56
N GLN A 558 6.88 -15.72 13.75
CA GLN A 558 7.46 -14.47 14.25
C GLN A 558 8.92 -14.68 14.64
N SER A 559 9.77 -13.74 14.22
CA SER A 559 11.23 -13.82 14.35
C SER A 559 11.83 -12.49 14.79
N ASP A 560 13.14 -12.46 15.02
CA ASP A 560 13.89 -11.20 15.11
C ASP A 560 13.95 -10.52 13.75
N ASP A 561 14.38 -9.26 13.73
CA ASP A 561 14.78 -8.61 12.49
C ASP A 561 16.26 -8.84 12.17
N VAL A 562 16.63 -8.51 10.94
CA VAL A 562 18.02 -8.62 10.45
C VAL A 562 19.01 -7.81 11.29
N ALA A 563 18.61 -6.68 11.88
CA ALA A 563 19.51 -5.87 12.71
C ALA A 563 19.92 -6.61 13.97
N TYR A 564 18.97 -7.28 14.66
CA TYR A 564 19.33 -8.08 15.83
C TYR A 564 20.10 -9.35 15.48
N GLU A 565 19.76 -10.01 14.37
CA GLU A 565 20.46 -11.24 13.91
C GLU A 565 21.93 -10.95 13.59
N GLU A 566 22.19 -9.85 12.87
CA GLU A 566 23.51 -9.46 12.39
C GLU A 566 24.21 -8.44 13.30
N ARG A 567 23.76 -8.28 14.55
CA ARG A 567 24.27 -7.27 15.50
C ARG A 567 25.79 -7.30 15.72
N GLU A 568 26.45 -8.43 15.46
CA GLU A 568 27.91 -8.57 15.57
C GLU A 568 28.67 -7.88 14.42
N LEU A 569 27.98 -7.52 13.33
CA LEU A 569 28.50 -6.74 12.20
C LEU A 569 28.26 -5.24 12.35
N LEU A 570 27.44 -4.84 13.33
CA LEU A 570 27.00 -3.46 13.51
C LEU A 570 27.96 -2.70 14.44
N PRO A 571 28.05 -1.38 14.32
CA PRO A 571 28.83 -0.54 15.23
C PRO A 571 28.43 -0.73 16.70
N ASP A 572 29.38 -0.53 17.62
CA ASP A 572 29.17 -0.70 19.07
C ASP A 572 28.04 0.18 19.65
N ASP A 573 27.79 1.34 19.04
CA ASP A 573 26.74 2.28 19.43
C ASP A 573 25.39 2.04 18.74
N PHE A 574 25.32 1.08 17.80
CA PHE A 574 24.08 0.74 17.11
C PHE A 574 23.16 -0.08 18.02
N VAL A 575 21.97 0.44 18.31
CA VAL A 575 21.02 -0.21 19.21
C VAL A 575 20.13 -1.19 18.46
N THR A 576 20.12 -2.45 18.91
CA THR A 576 19.28 -3.52 18.38
C THR A 576 18.32 -4.07 19.43
N TYR A 577 17.18 -4.62 19.00
CA TYR A 577 16.16 -5.15 19.92
C TYR A 577 15.75 -6.57 19.53
N ARG A 578 15.84 -7.50 20.48
CA ARG A 578 15.32 -8.86 20.32
C ARG A 578 13.80 -8.86 20.31
N ASN A 579 13.17 -9.59 19.40
CA ASN A 579 11.73 -9.79 19.35
C ASN A 579 11.27 -10.97 20.24
N ALA A 580 9.97 -10.99 20.55
CA ALA A 580 9.31 -12.19 21.08
C ALA A 580 9.20 -13.28 20.00
N ARG A 581 8.76 -14.46 20.40
CA ARG A 581 8.52 -15.62 19.52
C ARG A 581 7.06 -16.02 19.56
N ALA A 582 6.54 -16.39 18.40
CA ALA A 582 5.23 -17.00 18.23
C ALA A 582 5.12 -17.68 16.85
N THR A 583 4.37 -18.77 16.79
CA THR A 583 3.85 -19.35 15.55
C THR A 583 2.36 -19.05 15.49
N LYS A 584 1.90 -18.32 14.46
CA LYS A 584 0.55 -17.75 14.41
C LYS A 584 -0.18 -18.20 13.15
N SER A 585 -1.48 -18.46 13.30
CA SER A 585 -2.40 -18.74 12.20
C SER A 585 -3.69 -17.95 12.35
N TRP A 586 -4.22 -17.50 11.22
CA TRP A 586 -5.54 -16.90 11.09
C TRP A 586 -6.38 -17.78 10.17
N PHE A 587 -7.63 -18.06 10.55
CA PHE A 587 -8.61 -18.80 9.77
C PHE A 587 -9.83 -17.93 9.56
N LEU A 588 -10.16 -17.71 8.29
CA LEU A 588 -11.04 -16.62 7.83
C LEU A 588 -12.35 -17.23 7.30
N PHE A 589 -13.39 -17.26 8.14
CA PHE A 589 -14.66 -17.94 7.86
C PHE A 589 -15.75 -17.00 7.36
N ASP A 590 -17.02 -17.27 7.62
CA ASP A 590 -18.13 -16.36 7.30
C ASP A 590 -18.23 -15.27 8.37
N ASP A 591 -18.49 -15.65 9.61
CA ASP A 591 -18.80 -14.69 10.67
C ASP A 591 -17.66 -14.55 11.70
N GLU A 592 -16.65 -15.42 11.65
CA GLU A 592 -15.54 -15.39 12.60
C GLU A 592 -14.16 -15.43 11.95
N ILE A 593 -13.23 -14.72 12.58
CA ILE A 593 -11.79 -14.84 12.35
C ILE A 593 -11.18 -15.58 13.54
N VAL A 594 -10.71 -16.81 13.33
CA VAL A 594 -10.07 -17.61 14.38
C VAL A 594 -8.57 -17.41 14.34
N VAL A 595 -7.97 -17.07 15.49
CA VAL A 595 -6.54 -16.89 15.65
C VAL A 595 -5.99 -17.95 16.59
N LEU A 596 -4.96 -18.66 16.13
CA LEU A 596 -4.17 -19.57 16.94
C LEU A 596 -2.75 -19.02 17.07
N ALA A 597 -2.21 -19.03 18.27
CA ALA A 597 -0.78 -18.79 18.50
C ALA A 597 -0.20 -19.88 19.42
N ALA A 598 1.01 -20.33 19.12
CA ALA A 598 1.74 -21.33 19.91
C ALA A 598 3.23 -20.97 19.98
N GLY A 599 3.90 -21.42 21.04
CA GLY A 599 5.29 -21.03 21.30
C GLY A 599 5.40 -19.55 21.64
N VAL A 600 4.35 -18.98 22.24
CA VAL A 600 4.28 -17.57 22.66
C VAL A 600 5.21 -17.40 23.86
N GLY A 601 6.29 -16.66 23.68
CA GLY A 601 7.27 -16.42 24.74
C GLY A 601 8.47 -15.65 24.24
N ASP A 602 9.50 -15.55 25.07
CA ASP A 602 10.74 -14.88 24.75
C ASP A 602 11.95 -15.70 25.20
N GLY A 603 12.86 -15.99 24.28
CA GLY A 603 14.07 -16.76 24.57
C GLY A 603 15.08 -16.02 25.45
N ALA A 604 14.88 -14.73 25.73
CA ALA A 604 15.65 -13.97 26.72
C ALA A 604 14.96 -13.92 28.10
N GLY A 605 13.79 -14.55 28.25
CA GLY A 605 13.06 -14.61 29.51
C GLY A 605 12.31 -13.33 29.89
N ARG A 606 12.17 -12.33 29.00
CA ARG A 606 11.32 -11.16 29.27
C ARG A 606 9.85 -11.57 29.33
N ALA A 607 9.05 -10.77 30.02
CA ALA A 607 7.60 -10.90 29.93
C ALA A 607 7.12 -10.61 28.49
N VAL A 608 6.00 -11.21 28.10
CA VAL A 608 5.44 -11.09 26.75
C VAL A 608 3.95 -10.79 26.81
N THR A 609 3.50 -9.87 25.97
CA THR A 609 2.09 -9.55 25.79
C THR A 609 1.64 -10.01 24.41
N THR A 610 0.56 -10.78 24.32
CA THR A 610 -0.16 -10.99 23.05
C THR A 610 -1.48 -10.25 23.09
N THR A 611 -1.71 -9.32 22.18
CA THR A 611 -2.96 -8.57 22.09
C THR A 611 -3.92 -9.24 21.11
N ALA A 612 -5.10 -9.63 21.58
CA ALA A 612 -6.15 -10.21 20.77
C ALA A 612 -6.78 -9.17 19.82
N ASP A 613 -7.11 -8.00 20.35
CA ASP A 613 -7.64 -6.84 19.64
C ASP A 613 -7.34 -5.54 20.41
N ALA A 614 -7.29 -4.43 19.70
CA ALA A 614 -7.12 -3.08 20.24
C ALA A 614 -7.97 -2.10 19.41
N ARG A 615 -8.84 -1.35 20.08
CA ARG A 615 -9.82 -0.47 19.42
C ARG A 615 -9.83 0.90 20.07
N ILE A 616 -10.04 1.94 19.26
CA ILE A 616 -10.22 3.31 19.74
C ILE A 616 -11.68 3.74 19.61
N ALA A 617 -12.10 4.68 20.46
CA ALA A 617 -13.37 5.40 20.36
C ALA A 617 -13.15 6.87 20.75
N GLY A 618 -14.09 7.75 20.37
CA GLY A 618 -14.07 9.15 20.79
C GLY A 618 -14.18 9.28 22.32
N PRO A 619 -13.68 10.37 22.92
CA PRO A 619 -13.78 10.57 24.37
C PRO A 619 -15.24 10.61 24.86
N ASP A 620 -16.16 11.12 24.03
CA ASP A 620 -17.59 11.22 24.35
C ASP A 620 -18.40 9.97 23.94
N ASP A 621 -17.77 8.97 23.33
CA ASP A 621 -18.46 7.75 22.90
C ASP A 621 -18.84 6.89 24.11
N ARG A 622 -20.05 6.33 24.09
CA ARG A 622 -20.53 5.42 25.12
C ARG A 622 -20.09 3.99 24.82
N VAL A 623 -18.91 3.64 25.30
CA VAL A 623 -18.33 2.30 25.20
C VAL A 623 -18.79 1.42 26.36
N THR A 624 -19.23 0.20 26.04
CA THR A 624 -19.58 -0.83 27.03
C THR A 624 -18.82 -2.11 26.73
N VAL A 625 -18.35 -2.76 27.80
CA VAL A 625 -17.63 -4.03 27.74
C VAL A 625 -18.32 -5.01 28.66
N THR A 626 -18.86 -6.08 28.10
CA THR A 626 -19.60 -7.12 28.83
C THR A 626 -19.12 -8.50 28.41
N GLY A 627 -19.29 -9.50 29.27
CA GLY A 627 -18.77 -10.83 28.98
C GLY A 627 -19.36 -11.91 29.87
N ALA A 628 -18.78 -13.10 29.77
CA ALA A 628 -18.94 -14.14 30.78
C ALA A 628 -17.63 -14.86 31.03
N LEU A 629 -17.39 -15.22 32.29
CA LEU A 629 -16.28 -16.07 32.70
C LEU A 629 -16.54 -17.54 32.33
N ARG A 630 -15.50 -18.37 32.38
CA ARG A 630 -15.59 -19.81 32.11
C ARG A 630 -16.51 -20.53 33.10
N ASP A 631 -16.62 -20.07 34.35
CA ASP A 631 -17.53 -20.57 35.37
C ASP A 631 -19.01 -20.20 35.15
N GLY A 632 -19.29 -19.33 34.17
CA GLY A 632 -20.64 -18.89 33.79
C GLY A 632 -21.11 -17.60 34.45
N SER A 633 -20.33 -17.00 35.36
CA SER A 633 -20.62 -15.69 35.93
C SER A 633 -20.49 -14.56 34.89
N THR A 634 -21.18 -13.46 35.15
CA THR A 634 -21.20 -12.28 34.27
C THR A 634 -19.94 -11.43 34.45
N TRP A 635 -19.40 -10.91 33.34
CA TRP A 635 -18.29 -9.97 33.33
C TRP A 635 -18.72 -8.58 32.88
N THR A 636 -18.15 -7.53 33.48
CA THR A 636 -18.41 -6.13 33.08
C THR A 636 -17.16 -5.28 33.26
N GLY A 637 -16.84 -4.45 32.27
CA GLY A 637 -15.76 -3.47 32.34
C GLY A 637 -14.34 -4.07 32.17
N PRO A 638 -13.30 -3.30 32.55
CA PRO A 638 -11.91 -3.75 32.54
C PRO A 638 -11.60 -4.69 33.71
N GLY A 639 -10.52 -5.47 33.57
CA GLY A 639 -10.03 -6.41 34.59
C GLY A 639 -9.30 -7.61 33.97
N THR A 640 -8.81 -8.52 34.81
CA THR A 640 -8.21 -9.79 34.40
C THR A 640 -9.05 -10.98 34.85
N GLY A 641 -9.25 -11.98 33.99
CA GLY A 641 -9.91 -13.23 34.37
C GLY A 641 -10.04 -14.25 33.24
N GLU A 642 -10.47 -15.47 33.58
CA GLU A 642 -10.69 -16.54 32.60
C GLU A 642 -12.00 -16.35 31.84
N LEU A 643 -11.97 -15.51 30.81
CA LEU A 643 -13.12 -15.22 29.98
C LEU A 643 -13.48 -16.40 29.06
N ARG A 644 -14.79 -16.59 28.87
CA ARG A 644 -15.35 -17.46 27.83
C ARG A 644 -15.65 -16.67 26.56
N TRP A 645 -16.25 -15.50 26.74
CA TRP A 645 -16.49 -14.55 25.67
C TRP A 645 -16.56 -13.12 26.23
N LEU A 646 -16.28 -12.16 25.35
CA LEU A 646 -16.38 -10.74 25.62
C LEU A 646 -17.13 -10.07 24.46
N HIS A 647 -17.82 -8.97 24.75
CA HIS A 647 -18.55 -8.14 23.81
C HIS A 647 -18.18 -6.69 24.07
N TRP A 648 -17.64 -6.05 23.05
CA TRP A 648 -17.40 -4.61 23.02
C TRP A 648 -18.49 -3.96 22.17
N ALA A 649 -19.03 -2.86 22.67
CA ALA A 649 -20.05 -2.09 21.96
C ALA A 649 -19.80 -0.59 22.15
N ASN A 650 -19.62 0.13 21.04
CA ASN A 650 -19.75 1.58 20.99
C ASN A 650 -21.21 1.93 20.68
N THR A 651 -21.98 2.19 21.73
CA THR A 651 -23.43 2.41 21.61
C THR A 651 -23.79 3.76 21.02
N THR A 652 -22.88 4.73 21.03
CA THR A 652 -23.05 6.01 20.33
C THR A 652 -23.11 5.79 18.82
N ARG A 653 -22.35 4.81 18.32
CA ARG A 653 -22.15 4.60 16.87
C ARG A 653 -22.75 3.30 16.33
N GLY A 654 -23.32 2.47 17.20
CA GLY A 654 -23.93 1.19 16.82
C GLY A 654 -22.90 0.12 16.41
N GLU A 655 -21.63 0.28 16.80
CA GLU A 655 -20.54 -0.62 16.43
C GLU A 655 -20.39 -1.72 17.48
N THR A 656 -20.22 -2.97 17.05
CA THR A 656 -20.04 -4.10 17.98
C THR A 656 -19.03 -5.11 17.46
N VAL A 657 -18.22 -5.65 18.39
CA VAL A 657 -17.33 -6.79 18.14
C VAL A 657 -17.40 -7.73 19.32
N GLY A 658 -17.47 -9.01 19.03
CA GLY A 658 -17.39 -10.07 20.00
C GLY A 658 -16.08 -10.82 19.93
N TYR A 659 -15.71 -11.42 21.05
CA TYR A 659 -14.51 -12.23 21.20
C TYR A 659 -14.88 -13.54 21.88
N VAL A 660 -14.45 -14.67 21.33
CA VAL A 660 -14.67 -15.99 21.92
C VAL A 660 -13.32 -16.61 22.24
N PHE A 661 -13.11 -16.98 23.49
CA PHE A 661 -11.84 -17.54 23.96
C PHE A 661 -11.95 -19.07 23.99
N LEU A 662 -11.30 -19.73 23.03
CA LEU A 662 -11.45 -21.17 22.80
C LEU A 662 -10.54 -21.94 23.76
N GLU A 663 -9.24 -21.69 23.69
CA GLU A 663 -8.20 -22.32 24.52
C GLU A 663 -7.23 -21.22 24.97
N THR A 664 -7.45 -20.67 26.15
CA THR A 664 -6.68 -19.52 26.70
C THR A 664 -6.53 -19.66 28.21
N GLY A 665 -5.55 -18.96 28.78
CA GLY A 665 -5.49 -18.66 30.20
C GLY A 665 -6.31 -17.41 30.56
N GLU A 666 -5.84 -16.66 31.55
CA GLU A 666 -6.40 -15.36 31.92
C GLU A 666 -6.30 -14.35 30.78
N VAL A 667 -7.33 -13.54 30.66
CA VAL A 667 -7.45 -12.45 29.69
C VAL A 667 -7.49 -11.14 30.45
N THR A 668 -6.64 -10.21 30.08
CA THR A 668 -6.63 -8.84 30.58
C THR A 668 -7.38 -7.95 29.61
N VAL A 669 -8.39 -7.25 30.12
CA VAL A 669 -9.20 -6.27 29.40
C VAL A 669 -8.94 -4.90 30.00
N ARG A 670 -8.46 -3.98 29.18
CA ARG A 670 -8.20 -2.58 29.56
C ARG A 670 -9.11 -1.67 28.75
N LEU A 671 -9.58 -0.59 29.37
CA LEU A 671 -10.30 0.50 28.71
C LEU A 671 -9.85 1.80 29.38
N GLU A 672 -9.04 2.57 28.67
CA GLU A 672 -8.37 3.76 29.23
C GLU A 672 -8.56 4.96 28.31
N GLU A 673 -8.62 6.16 28.89
CA GLU A 673 -8.53 7.40 28.11
C GLU A 673 -7.04 7.74 27.91
N VAL A 674 -6.65 7.95 26.66
CA VAL A 674 -5.27 8.27 26.27
C VAL A 674 -5.26 9.59 25.52
N THR A 675 -4.47 10.54 26.02
CA THR A 675 -4.19 11.83 25.36
C THR A 675 -2.71 11.90 25.00
N ARG A 676 -2.41 12.11 23.71
CA ARG A 676 -1.04 12.23 23.19
C ARG A 676 -0.98 13.18 22.00
N SER A 677 0.17 13.83 21.82
CA SER A 677 0.44 14.62 20.61
C SER A 677 0.65 13.75 19.38
N LEU A 678 0.14 14.19 18.23
CA LEU A 678 0.39 13.57 16.92
C LEU A 678 1.88 13.51 16.55
N ARG A 679 2.74 14.30 17.22
CA ARG A 679 4.20 14.24 17.05
C ARG A 679 4.83 12.95 17.53
N VAL A 680 4.16 12.18 18.38
CA VAL A 680 4.68 10.91 18.90
C VAL A 680 4.90 9.87 17.79
N VAL A 681 4.20 9.99 16.65
CA VAL A 681 4.33 9.08 15.51
C VAL A 681 5.08 9.67 14.32
N ARG A 682 5.22 11.00 14.24
CA ARG A 682 5.91 11.69 13.14
C ARG A 682 6.36 13.08 13.55
N THR A 683 7.65 13.37 13.37
CA THR A 683 8.26 14.64 13.82
C THR A 683 7.64 15.87 13.15
N ALA A 684 7.25 15.75 11.88
CA ALA A 684 6.64 16.82 11.09
C ALA A 684 5.14 17.03 11.34
N ASN A 685 4.50 16.20 12.19
CA ASN A 685 3.09 16.43 12.53
C ASN A 685 2.94 17.71 13.39
N PRO A 686 1.77 18.36 13.33
CA PRO A 686 1.47 19.46 14.24
C PRO A 686 1.49 18.96 15.68
N ASP A 687 1.84 19.85 16.61
CA ASP A 687 1.79 19.55 18.04
C ASP A 687 0.36 19.64 18.57
N THR A 688 -0.48 18.73 18.09
CA THR A 688 -1.90 18.67 18.41
C THR A 688 -2.15 17.41 19.22
N GLU A 689 -2.73 17.58 20.40
CA GLU A 689 -3.16 16.47 21.22
C GLU A 689 -4.43 15.82 20.65
N VAL A 690 -4.44 14.49 20.67
CA VAL A 690 -5.63 13.69 20.39
C VAL A 690 -5.97 12.85 21.61
N THR A 691 -7.23 12.86 22.00
CA THR A 691 -7.76 12.08 23.12
C THR A 691 -8.67 10.96 22.60
N ARG A 692 -8.42 9.72 23.01
CA ARG A 692 -9.23 8.55 22.61
C ARG A 692 -9.45 7.64 23.81
N GLN A 693 -10.61 6.98 23.85
CA GLN A 693 -10.80 5.78 24.67
C GLN A 693 -10.15 4.62 23.94
N VAL A 694 -9.26 3.89 24.60
CA VAL A 694 -8.51 2.77 24.05
C VAL A 694 -8.89 1.49 24.79
N LEU A 695 -9.53 0.56 24.09
CA LEU A 695 -9.69 -0.82 24.52
C LEU A 695 -8.46 -1.62 24.08
N ASP A 696 -7.89 -2.42 24.98
CA ASP A 696 -7.04 -3.55 24.60
C ASP A 696 -7.43 -4.83 25.32
N ILE A 697 -7.40 -5.94 24.60
CA ILE A 697 -7.68 -7.29 25.10
C ILE A 697 -6.40 -8.09 24.91
N SER A 698 -5.79 -8.55 25.99
CA SER A 698 -4.45 -9.13 25.95
C SER A 698 -4.29 -10.36 26.83
N PHE A 699 -3.26 -11.13 26.50
CA PHE A 699 -2.76 -12.25 27.27
C PHE A 699 -1.35 -11.90 27.72
N GLU A 700 -1.12 -11.89 29.03
CA GLU A 700 0.16 -11.48 29.62
C GLU A 700 0.90 -12.71 30.15
N SER A 701 2.12 -12.94 29.66
CA SER A 701 3.02 -13.99 30.13
C SER A 701 4.12 -13.36 30.97
N PRO A 702 4.29 -13.73 32.25
CA PRO A 702 5.31 -13.15 33.10
C PRO A 702 6.72 -13.55 32.62
N ALA A 703 7.73 -12.81 33.08
CA ALA A 703 9.13 -13.12 32.82
C ALA A 703 9.48 -14.54 33.27
N GLY A 704 10.25 -15.26 32.44
CA GLY A 704 10.64 -16.65 32.68
C GLY A 704 9.52 -17.69 32.53
N ALA A 705 8.32 -17.31 32.07
CA ALA A 705 7.26 -18.27 31.77
C ALA A 705 7.62 -19.20 30.61
N GLU A 706 7.23 -20.47 30.71
CA GLU A 706 7.34 -21.42 29.60
C GLU A 706 6.48 -20.98 28.40
N PRO A 707 6.92 -21.23 27.15
CA PRO A 707 6.17 -20.81 25.97
C PRO A 707 4.74 -21.34 25.93
N GLY A 708 3.78 -20.42 25.84
CA GLY A 708 2.35 -20.71 25.88
C GLY A 708 1.72 -20.97 24.50
N ALA A 709 0.44 -21.34 24.54
CA ALA A 709 -0.44 -21.39 23.37
C ALA A 709 -1.81 -20.78 23.70
N LEU A 710 -2.40 -20.10 22.73
CA LEU A 710 -3.68 -19.42 22.85
C LEU A 710 -4.51 -19.57 21.56
N ALA A 711 -5.83 -19.65 21.73
CA ALA A 711 -6.81 -19.78 20.66
C ALA A 711 -8.03 -18.90 20.95
N TYR A 712 -8.34 -17.97 20.06
CA TYR A 712 -9.50 -17.07 20.19
C TYR A 712 -10.13 -16.78 18.83
N ALA A 713 -11.33 -16.24 18.83
CA ALA A 713 -12.04 -15.81 17.62
C ALA A 713 -12.58 -14.39 17.77
N LEU A 714 -12.37 -13.57 16.75
CA LEU A 714 -13.06 -12.29 16.57
C LEU A 714 -14.36 -12.55 15.83
N VAL A 715 -15.45 -11.93 16.29
CA VAL A 715 -16.80 -12.04 15.73
C VAL A 715 -17.29 -10.62 15.43
N PRO A 716 -17.12 -10.13 14.20
CA PRO A 716 -17.56 -8.79 13.81
C PRO A 716 -19.09 -8.67 13.90
N ASN A 717 -19.61 -7.50 14.27
CA ASN A 717 -21.05 -7.24 14.38
C ASN A 717 -21.80 -8.20 15.32
N ALA A 718 -21.10 -8.76 16.30
CA ALA A 718 -21.64 -9.81 17.16
C ALA A 718 -22.80 -9.33 18.03
N LYS A 719 -23.84 -10.18 18.09
CA LYS A 719 -24.90 -10.07 19.10
C LYS A 719 -24.54 -10.91 20.32
N SER A 720 -24.88 -10.44 21.53
CA SER A 720 -24.53 -11.18 22.76
C SER A 720 -25.13 -12.59 22.81
N ALA A 721 -26.28 -12.83 22.17
CA ALA A 721 -26.87 -14.18 22.06
C ALA A 721 -26.01 -15.13 21.18
N GLN A 722 -25.42 -14.62 20.10
CA GLN A 722 -24.52 -15.37 19.22
C GLN A 722 -23.26 -15.79 19.99
N LEU A 723 -22.65 -14.86 20.75
CA LEU A 723 -21.46 -15.14 21.57
C LEU A 723 -21.71 -16.21 22.64
N ARG A 724 -22.87 -16.17 23.30
CA ARG A 724 -23.27 -17.21 24.25
C ARG A 724 -23.38 -18.60 23.60
N SER A 725 -23.89 -18.67 22.37
CA SER A 725 -24.00 -19.91 21.61
C SER A 725 -22.63 -20.42 21.16
N LEU A 726 -21.83 -19.55 20.54
CA LEU A 726 -20.49 -19.86 20.05
C LEU A 726 -19.57 -20.35 21.17
N GLY A 727 -19.57 -19.67 22.32
CA GLY A 727 -18.75 -20.01 23.48
C GLY A 727 -19.14 -21.28 24.25
N ARG A 728 -20.26 -21.95 23.89
CA ARG A 728 -20.74 -23.19 24.54
C ARG A 728 -20.81 -24.38 23.58
N THR A 729 -21.46 -24.19 22.43
CA THR A 729 -21.79 -25.27 21.48
C THR A 729 -21.52 -24.86 20.03
N GLY A 730 -20.61 -23.91 19.81
CA GLY A 730 -20.31 -23.35 18.50
C GLY A 730 -19.80 -24.38 17.48
N PRO A 731 -19.80 -24.03 16.17
CA PRO A 731 -19.38 -24.92 15.10
C PRO A 731 -17.86 -25.10 15.02
N LEU A 732 -17.10 -24.28 15.75
CA LEU A 732 -15.64 -24.24 15.76
C LEU A 732 -15.04 -25.30 16.68
N LYS A 733 -14.00 -25.98 16.21
CA LYS A 733 -13.15 -26.85 17.02
C LYS A 733 -11.69 -26.66 16.65
N VAL A 734 -10.85 -26.39 17.64
CA VAL A 734 -9.39 -26.45 17.51
C VAL A 734 -8.99 -27.92 17.42
N LEU A 735 -8.24 -28.27 16.39
CA LEU A 735 -7.77 -29.64 16.12
C LEU A 735 -6.31 -29.82 16.57
N ALA A 736 -5.51 -28.77 16.42
CA ALA A 736 -4.14 -28.69 16.90
C ALA A 736 -3.75 -27.23 17.06
N ASN A 737 -2.95 -26.92 18.09
CA ASN A 737 -2.31 -25.62 18.27
C ASN A 737 -0.90 -25.81 18.83
N THR A 738 0.07 -26.02 17.94
CA THR A 738 1.48 -26.24 18.29
C THR A 738 2.37 -25.46 17.32
N THR A 739 3.64 -25.29 17.65
CA THR A 739 4.65 -24.72 16.73
C THR A 739 4.89 -25.58 15.48
N ARG A 740 4.38 -26.81 15.44
CA ARG A 740 4.50 -27.72 14.28
C ARG A 740 3.30 -27.64 13.34
N MET A 741 2.10 -27.49 13.90
CA MET A 741 0.83 -27.46 13.17
C MET A 741 -0.23 -26.73 13.98
N GLN A 742 -1.01 -25.92 13.27
CA GLN A 742 -2.20 -25.23 13.76
C GLN A 742 -3.36 -25.57 12.83
N ALA A 743 -4.46 -26.08 13.38
CA ALA A 743 -5.58 -26.55 12.59
C ALA A 743 -6.91 -26.37 13.31
N VAL A 744 -7.95 -26.04 12.54
CA VAL A 744 -9.31 -25.83 13.01
C VAL A 744 -10.30 -26.52 12.08
N THR A 745 -11.49 -26.83 12.59
CA THR A 745 -12.63 -27.19 11.75
C THR A 745 -13.85 -26.38 12.12
N HIS A 746 -14.58 -25.96 11.09
CA HIS A 746 -15.88 -25.35 11.18
C HIS A 746 -16.93 -26.33 10.66
N ARG A 747 -17.72 -26.92 11.57
CA ARG A 747 -18.68 -27.98 11.25
C ARG A 747 -19.82 -27.51 10.34
N GLY A 748 -20.35 -26.31 10.58
CA GLY A 748 -21.44 -25.73 9.77
C GLY A 748 -21.06 -25.57 8.28
N LEU A 749 -19.87 -25.02 8.03
CA LEU A 749 -19.29 -24.87 6.69
C LEU A 749 -18.73 -26.16 6.07
N GLY A 750 -18.63 -27.24 6.85
CA GLY A 750 -17.96 -28.49 6.43
C GLY A 750 -16.47 -28.29 6.12
N LEU A 751 -15.82 -27.34 6.80
CA LEU A 751 -14.49 -26.84 6.44
C LEU A 751 -13.45 -27.25 7.48
N THR A 752 -12.30 -27.72 7.02
CA THR A 752 -11.10 -28.00 7.81
C THR A 752 -9.96 -27.17 7.25
N ALA A 753 -9.30 -26.39 8.09
CA ALA A 753 -8.17 -25.56 7.72
C ALA A 753 -6.95 -25.94 8.57
N ALA A 754 -5.77 -25.98 7.95
CA ALA A 754 -4.54 -26.35 8.63
C ALA A 754 -3.33 -25.62 8.04
N ASN A 755 -2.51 -25.05 8.93
CA ASN A 755 -1.18 -24.56 8.62
C ASN A 755 -0.15 -25.45 9.32
N THR A 756 0.89 -25.80 8.58
CA THR A 756 1.96 -26.69 9.02
C THR A 756 3.29 -26.00 8.80
N PHE A 757 4.20 -26.11 9.76
CA PHE A 757 5.37 -25.22 9.85
C PHE A 757 6.71 -25.94 9.73
N THR A 758 6.71 -27.27 9.77
CA THR A 758 7.94 -28.07 9.72
C THR A 758 7.94 -29.01 8.52
N ARG A 759 9.13 -29.44 8.09
CA ARG A 759 9.35 -30.38 6.97
C ARG A 759 8.74 -31.78 7.15
N HIS A 760 8.24 -32.11 8.33
CA HIS A 760 7.68 -33.43 8.63
C HIS A 760 6.28 -33.59 8.02
N ARG A 761 5.78 -34.83 8.01
CA ARG A 761 4.36 -35.09 7.74
C ARG A 761 3.51 -34.76 8.95
N HIS A 762 2.31 -34.26 8.69
CA HIS A 762 1.35 -33.83 9.71
C HIS A 762 -0.01 -34.47 9.46
N ASP A 763 -0.65 -34.96 10.51
CA ASP A 763 -1.93 -35.65 10.42
C ASP A 763 -3.01 -34.90 11.22
N THR A 764 -4.13 -34.56 10.59
CA THR A 764 -5.26 -33.91 11.27
C THR A 764 -6.57 -34.13 10.53
N ALA A 765 -7.66 -34.45 11.23
CA ALA A 765 -9.03 -34.53 10.69
C ALA A 765 -9.15 -35.26 9.32
N GLY A 766 -8.49 -36.41 9.18
CA GLY A 766 -8.51 -37.20 7.94
C GLY A 766 -7.65 -36.63 6.80
N LEU A 767 -6.77 -35.68 7.09
CA LEU A 767 -5.76 -35.13 6.20
C LEU A 767 -4.38 -35.62 6.65
N GLN A 768 -3.52 -35.91 5.67
CA GLN A 768 -2.08 -35.98 5.88
C GLN A 768 -1.41 -34.96 4.97
N ILE A 769 -0.69 -34.01 5.56
CA ILE A 769 -0.08 -32.87 4.88
C ILE A 769 1.44 -33.05 4.91
N ASP A 770 2.08 -32.92 3.76
CA ASP A 770 3.53 -33.07 3.63
C ASP A 770 4.26 -31.74 3.79
N GLY A 771 5.10 -31.64 4.84
CA GLY A 771 5.95 -30.49 5.14
C GLY A 771 5.19 -29.23 5.52
N ALA A 772 5.84 -28.07 5.37
CA ALA A 772 5.22 -26.77 5.61
C ALA A 772 4.24 -26.37 4.50
N ALA A 773 2.99 -26.09 4.85
CA ALA A 773 1.92 -25.82 3.91
C ALA A 773 0.74 -25.11 4.58
N SER A 774 -0.05 -24.40 3.78
CA SER A 774 -1.35 -23.86 4.16
C SER A 774 -2.45 -24.54 3.35
N VAL A 775 -3.46 -25.09 4.04
CA VAL A 775 -4.44 -26.01 3.44
C VAL A 775 -5.86 -25.71 3.92
N LEU A 776 -6.81 -25.67 2.98
CA LEU A 776 -8.25 -25.61 3.22
C LEU A 776 -8.93 -26.79 2.54
N VAL A 777 -9.79 -27.51 3.26
CA VAL A 777 -10.62 -28.59 2.71
C VAL A 777 -12.07 -28.36 3.10
N ARG A 778 -12.94 -28.20 2.10
CA ARG A 778 -14.39 -28.03 2.29
C ARG A 778 -15.14 -29.22 1.72
N ARG A 779 -15.95 -29.89 2.55
CA ARG A 779 -16.73 -31.08 2.18
C ARG A 779 -18.22 -30.72 2.11
N LEU A 780 -18.73 -30.54 0.89
CA LEU A 780 -20.09 -30.05 0.62
C LEU A 780 -21.06 -31.21 0.33
N GLY A 781 -21.19 -32.16 1.26
CA GLY A 781 -22.12 -33.30 1.11
C GLY A 781 -21.88 -34.18 -0.14
N HIS A 782 -22.77 -35.15 -0.37
CA HIS A 782 -22.59 -36.18 -1.42
C HIS A 782 -22.68 -35.65 -2.86
N ARG A 783 -23.42 -34.55 -3.14
CA ARG A 783 -23.66 -34.05 -4.50
C ARG A 783 -22.70 -32.94 -4.93
N SER A 784 -22.15 -32.15 -4.00
CA SER A 784 -21.36 -30.96 -4.35
C SER A 784 -19.85 -31.18 -4.33
N GLY A 785 -19.38 -32.33 -3.83
CA GLY A 785 -17.97 -32.74 -3.88
C GLY A 785 -17.10 -32.18 -2.75
N THR A 786 -15.80 -32.48 -2.81
CA THR A 786 -14.78 -31.97 -1.89
C THR A 786 -13.92 -30.94 -2.58
N GLN A 787 -13.82 -29.74 -2.02
CA GLN A 787 -12.94 -28.69 -2.52
C GLN A 787 -11.68 -28.62 -1.67
N VAL A 788 -10.52 -28.46 -2.29
CA VAL A 788 -9.23 -28.32 -1.63
C VAL A 788 -8.55 -27.06 -2.18
N ALA A 789 -7.98 -26.26 -1.28
CA ALA A 789 -6.96 -25.28 -1.63
C ALA A 789 -5.67 -25.59 -0.85
N LEU A 790 -4.52 -25.45 -1.51
CA LEU A 790 -3.21 -25.57 -0.88
C LEU A 790 -2.23 -24.53 -1.44
N SER A 791 -1.31 -24.06 -0.59
CA SER A 791 -0.19 -23.21 -0.98
C SER A 791 1.07 -23.55 -0.19
N ASP A 792 2.21 -23.05 -0.66
CA ASP A 792 3.48 -23.05 0.06
C ASP A 792 3.75 -21.66 0.66
N PRO A 793 3.58 -21.46 1.99
CA PRO A 793 3.87 -20.20 2.66
C PRO A 793 5.37 -19.85 2.75
N THR A 794 6.27 -20.76 2.37
CA THR A 794 7.71 -20.49 2.38
C THR A 794 8.22 -19.97 1.04
N MET A 795 7.44 -20.13 -0.03
CA MET A 795 7.80 -19.86 -1.42
C MET A 795 9.06 -20.59 -1.93
N GLY A 796 9.61 -21.53 -1.16
CA GLY A 796 10.86 -22.24 -1.45
C GLY A 796 10.69 -23.69 -1.86
N ARG A 797 9.47 -24.25 -1.80
CA ARG A 797 9.24 -25.68 -2.04
C ARG A 797 8.90 -25.99 -3.49
N ASP A 798 9.38 -27.15 -3.94
CA ASP A 798 9.02 -27.74 -5.24
C ASP A 798 7.54 -28.05 -5.39
N SER A 799 6.99 -28.65 -4.35
CA SER A 799 5.60 -29.08 -4.31
C SER A 799 5.07 -29.17 -2.89
N VAL A 800 3.76 -29.05 -2.78
CA VAL A 800 2.99 -29.36 -1.57
C VAL A 800 2.01 -30.48 -1.89
N ALA A 801 1.92 -31.47 -1.00
CA ALA A 801 1.05 -32.62 -1.17
C ALA A 801 0.16 -32.84 0.06
N VAL A 802 -1.12 -33.15 -0.20
CA VAL A 802 -2.14 -33.41 0.80
C VAL A 802 -2.88 -34.70 0.45
N LEU A 803 -2.82 -35.68 1.33
CA LEU A 803 -3.62 -36.90 1.25
C LEU A 803 -4.93 -36.71 2.01
N LEU A 804 -6.05 -36.77 1.28
CA LEU A 804 -7.39 -36.90 1.84
C LEU A 804 -7.65 -38.37 2.15
N ARG A 805 -7.67 -38.76 3.42
CA ARG A 805 -7.93 -40.14 3.84
C ARG A 805 -9.38 -40.54 3.60
N GLY A 806 -9.58 -41.83 3.31
CA GLY A 806 -10.90 -42.44 3.11
C GLY A 806 -11.21 -42.66 1.64
N ARG A 807 -12.22 -41.95 1.12
CA ARG A 807 -12.72 -42.19 -0.24
C ARG A 807 -11.68 -41.80 -1.29
N ARG A 808 -11.62 -42.62 -2.34
CA ARG A 808 -10.87 -42.35 -3.58
C ARG A 808 -11.78 -41.53 -4.50
N LEU A 809 -11.40 -40.29 -4.75
CA LEU A 809 -12.15 -39.30 -5.51
C LEU A 809 -11.38 -38.98 -6.80
N ASP A 810 -12.09 -38.51 -7.82
CA ASP A 810 -11.52 -37.99 -9.06
C ASP A 810 -11.59 -36.46 -9.11
N ALA A 811 -10.64 -35.85 -9.82
CA ALA A 811 -10.69 -34.42 -10.10
C ALA A 811 -11.81 -34.11 -11.10
N VAL A 812 -12.65 -33.14 -10.74
CA VAL A 812 -13.66 -32.55 -11.64
C VAL A 812 -13.08 -31.31 -12.31
N VAL A 813 -12.45 -30.44 -11.51
CA VAL A 813 -11.78 -29.22 -11.95
C VAL A 813 -10.56 -29.03 -11.08
N ALA A 814 -9.40 -28.75 -11.67
CA ALA A 814 -8.16 -28.50 -10.97
C ALA A 814 -7.39 -27.36 -11.63
N ASP A 815 -6.73 -26.52 -10.84
CA ASP A 815 -5.84 -25.49 -11.37
C ASP A 815 -4.64 -26.12 -12.12
N PRO A 816 -4.09 -25.43 -13.13
CA PRO A 816 -2.84 -25.85 -13.76
C PRO A 816 -1.74 -26.09 -12.72
N GLY A 817 -1.02 -27.21 -12.85
CA GLY A 817 0.03 -27.62 -11.91
C GLY A 817 -0.45 -28.50 -10.75
N VAL A 818 -1.76 -28.75 -10.62
CA VAL A 818 -2.31 -29.70 -9.64
C VAL A 818 -2.45 -31.10 -10.25
N ARG A 819 -1.94 -32.11 -9.54
CA ARG A 819 -2.09 -33.53 -9.85
C ARG A 819 -2.92 -34.22 -8.77
N VAL A 820 -3.88 -35.03 -9.20
CA VAL A 820 -4.74 -35.84 -8.31
C VAL A 820 -4.51 -37.32 -8.61
N ARG A 821 -4.24 -38.10 -7.56
CA ARG A 821 -3.99 -39.55 -7.67
C ARG A 821 -4.77 -40.32 -6.62
N ARG A 822 -5.40 -41.41 -7.03
CA ARG A 822 -5.95 -42.40 -6.10
C ARG A 822 -4.79 -43.23 -5.54
N VAL A 823 -4.67 -43.30 -4.22
CA VAL A 823 -3.59 -44.04 -3.53
C VAL A 823 -4.18 -45.00 -2.49
N PRO A 824 -3.39 -45.96 -1.96
CA PRO A 824 -3.79 -46.69 -0.76
C PRO A 824 -4.19 -45.71 0.35
N GLY A 825 -5.37 -45.90 0.94
CA GLY A 825 -5.88 -45.06 2.02
C GLY A 825 -6.59 -43.76 1.64
N GLY A 826 -6.62 -43.34 0.36
CA GLY A 826 -7.39 -42.14 -0.02
C GLY A 826 -7.03 -41.49 -1.37
N THR A 827 -7.16 -40.17 -1.42
CA THR A 827 -6.89 -39.32 -2.60
C THR A 827 -5.75 -38.36 -2.32
N LEU A 828 -4.67 -38.44 -3.08
CA LEU A 828 -3.52 -37.55 -2.98
C LEU A 828 -3.70 -36.37 -3.95
N VAL A 829 -3.67 -35.15 -3.43
CA VAL A 829 -3.62 -33.90 -4.18
C VAL A 829 -2.23 -33.32 -4.04
N GLU A 830 -1.56 -33.02 -5.14
CA GLU A 830 -0.20 -32.46 -5.16
C GLU A 830 -0.17 -31.25 -6.10
N ALA A 831 0.34 -30.12 -5.63
CA ALA A 831 0.55 -28.93 -6.47
C ALA A 831 2.05 -28.67 -6.64
N ARG A 832 2.48 -28.32 -7.85
CA ARG A 832 3.82 -27.79 -8.11
C ARG A 832 3.88 -26.34 -7.64
N THR A 833 4.61 -26.09 -6.56
CA THR A 833 4.68 -24.78 -5.90
C THR A 833 5.95 -24.00 -6.19
N ARG A 834 6.95 -24.61 -6.85
CA ARG A 834 8.14 -23.88 -7.28
C ARG A 834 7.74 -22.73 -8.20
N HIS A 835 8.26 -21.55 -7.90
CA HIS A 835 8.03 -20.31 -8.62
C HIS A 835 6.55 -19.91 -8.72
N ALA A 836 5.75 -20.28 -7.71
CA ALA A 836 4.32 -19.97 -7.67
C ALA A 836 3.99 -18.72 -6.83
N TYR A 837 4.98 -18.02 -6.25
CA TYR A 837 4.77 -16.81 -5.44
C TYR A 837 3.82 -17.02 -4.25
N GLY A 838 3.84 -18.21 -3.66
CA GLY A 838 2.91 -18.60 -2.60
C GLY A 838 1.44 -18.68 -3.04
N LYS A 839 1.13 -18.67 -4.34
CA LYS A 839 -0.23 -18.76 -4.89
C LYS A 839 -1.00 -19.96 -4.30
N SER A 840 -2.30 -19.77 -4.13
CA SER A 840 -3.24 -20.85 -3.82
C SER A 840 -3.57 -21.69 -5.06
N PHE A 841 -3.40 -23.01 -4.95
CA PHE A 841 -3.83 -23.99 -5.94
C PHE A 841 -5.10 -24.67 -5.46
N THR A 842 -6.11 -24.74 -6.33
CA THR A 842 -7.42 -25.27 -6.00
C THR A 842 -7.80 -26.50 -6.83
N VAL A 843 -8.58 -27.40 -6.23
CA VAL A 843 -9.18 -28.55 -6.91
C VAL A 843 -10.54 -28.89 -6.32
N THR A 844 -11.47 -29.29 -7.18
CA THR A 844 -12.76 -29.87 -6.81
C THR A 844 -12.77 -31.36 -7.18
N LEU A 845 -13.12 -32.21 -6.20
CA LEU A 845 -13.06 -33.67 -6.26
C LEU A 845 -14.47 -34.27 -6.07
N ARG A 846 -14.75 -35.41 -6.73
CA ARG A 846 -16.00 -36.18 -6.55
C ARG A 846 -15.78 -37.69 -6.49
#